data_AF-A0A4Y9ZHH0-F1
#
_entry.id   AF-A0A4Y9ZHH0-F1
#
_cell.length_a   1.000
_cell.length_b   1.000
_cell.length_c   1.000
_cell.angle_alpha   90.00
_cell.angle_beta   90.00
_cell.angle_gamma   90.00
#
_symmetry.space_group_name_H-M   'P 1'
#
loop_
_entity.id
_entity.type
_entity.pdbx_description
1 polymer ?
#
loop_
_entity_poly.entity_id
_entity_poly.type
_entity_poly.pdbx_seq_one_letter_code
_entity_poly.pdbx_strand_id
1 'polypeptide(L)'
;MATSLSSADLVYDTALLFWRTVVNIFFREVRPRGAFHIPRSGPVIFVGAPHHNQFLDPLLLTLEVHRETRRRVAFLIAAKSMKRRAIGFFARLMSSIPVARAADDAKPGTGRVWLSEDDPCLVLGDGTKFTQEFTPKMQVMLSKAVGSVVAEVVEVLSDTELRIKKEFGGDSGKGTSRIREKYAELKEQGVEGLDFKRLPFVDQQEMYRHVYQRLTEGGCIGIFPEGGSHDRTDLLPLKAGVSIMALGAMANDPNVKVQIVPVGLSYFHAHRFRSRAVVEFGSAMEVPQEYVEMFKQGGSQKREAVSKLLDLTYDGLKTVTIRAPDYDTLMLIQAARRLYKSPGQYLTLGQVVELNKRFLAAYNQFKDEPRVQALRTNVLKYNRLVRDLGLRDHQVYLPTQKASWKTLGLFLYRLGLLMVWTLLALPGVILNGPVFLIASIVSRQKAKEALAASVVKVAGRDVLATWKVLISLGIAPLLYGFYAFLAAVVAIRADVPWQWRIWAPIQVIVALPFIGFAALKFGEAGMDVLKSLPPLVVALLPGQQRSLNRLKRMRLELSNELAEVINEFGPKMYEDFDKFRMLAPASSAPPSSGTPGIWRRKSSVGAVDAQGNLLVHPMTWLDERLFGWSRSAQRGTSAWAGGTRSQDISRAATPDVSDEEDTGDYDD
;
A
#
# COMPACT_ATOMS: atom_id res chain seq x y z
N MET A 1 19.47 -30.52 -6.36
CA MET A 1 19.10 -31.27 -5.14
C MET A 1 17.74 -30.78 -4.68
N ALA A 2 16.71 -31.62 -4.76
CA ALA A 2 15.40 -31.31 -4.18
C ALA A 2 15.50 -31.56 -2.67
N THR A 3 15.55 -30.49 -1.87
CA THR A 3 15.42 -30.60 -0.42
C THR A 3 14.05 -31.17 -0.10
N SER A 4 14.00 -32.27 0.65
CA SER A 4 12.75 -32.82 1.17
C SER A 4 12.01 -31.73 1.95
N LEU A 5 10.80 -31.38 1.50
CA LEU A 5 9.96 -30.40 2.18
C LEU A 5 9.71 -30.84 3.62
N SER A 6 10.11 -30.04 4.60
CA SER A 6 9.80 -30.32 6.00
C SER A 6 8.29 -30.17 6.24
N SER A 7 7.77 -30.79 7.31
CA SER A 7 6.37 -30.60 7.72
C SER A 7 6.05 -29.12 7.96
N ALA A 8 7.00 -28.36 8.51
CA ALA A 8 6.87 -26.92 8.72
C ALA A 8 6.77 -26.13 7.41
N ASP A 9 7.54 -26.54 6.39
CA ASP A 9 7.48 -25.93 5.05
C ASP A 9 6.12 -26.15 4.38
N LEU A 10 5.56 -27.36 4.47
CA LEU A 10 4.23 -27.68 3.95
C LEU A 10 3.13 -26.88 4.65
N VAL A 11 3.24 -26.69 5.97
CA VAL A 11 2.33 -25.87 6.75
C VAL A 11 2.39 -24.41 6.30
N TYR A 12 3.59 -23.87 6.13
CA TYR A 12 3.80 -22.50 5.62
C TYR A 12 3.20 -22.33 4.24
N ASP A 13 3.49 -23.24 3.30
CA ASP A 13 3.04 -23.14 1.91
C ASP A 13 1.51 -23.27 1.81
N THR A 14 0.89 -24.10 2.66
CA THR A 14 -0.57 -24.22 2.76
C THR A 14 -1.21 -22.95 3.32
N ALA A 15 -0.62 -22.36 4.37
CA ALA A 15 -1.07 -21.08 4.91
C ALA A 15 -0.93 -19.97 3.88
N LEU A 16 0.14 -19.97 3.09
CA LEU A 16 0.37 -19.01 2.02
C LEU A 16 -0.65 -19.16 0.87
N LEU A 17 -1.04 -20.38 0.52
CA LEU A 17 -2.11 -20.63 -0.45
C LEU A 17 -3.46 -20.04 0.02
N PHE A 18 -3.78 -20.22 1.31
CA PHE A 18 -4.95 -19.60 1.91
C PHE A 18 -4.89 -18.06 1.80
N TRP A 19 -3.76 -17.46 2.20
CA TRP A 19 -3.58 -16.01 2.12
C TRP A 19 -3.58 -15.47 0.69
N ARG A 20 -3.08 -16.24 -0.28
CA ARG A 20 -3.16 -15.89 -1.70
C ARG A 20 -4.60 -15.74 -2.16
N THR A 21 -5.48 -16.64 -1.75
CA THR A 21 -6.92 -16.56 -2.06
C THR A 21 -7.54 -15.32 -1.43
N VAL A 22 -7.24 -15.05 -0.15
CA VAL A 22 -7.75 -13.85 0.56
C VAL A 22 -7.27 -12.56 -0.12
N VAL A 23 -5.98 -12.48 -0.46
CA VAL A 23 -5.37 -11.33 -1.14
C VAL A 23 -5.98 -11.13 -2.53
N ASN A 24 -6.24 -12.18 -3.31
CA ASN A 24 -6.87 -12.07 -4.63
C ASN A 24 -8.35 -11.66 -4.57
N ILE A 25 -9.05 -11.99 -3.49
CA ILE A 25 -10.42 -11.49 -3.25
C ILE A 25 -10.35 -10.00 -2.87
N PHE A 26 -9.42 -9.63 -1.98
CA PHE A 26 -9.30 -8.26 -1.49
C PHE A 26 -8.75 -7.28 -2.54
N PHE A 27 -7.67 -7.64 -3.24
CA PHE A 27 -7.01 -6.81 -4.25
C PHE A 27 -7.40 -7.26 -5.66
N ARG A 28 -7.71 -6.29 -6.53
CA ARG A 28 -8.01 -6.57 -7.94
C ARG A 28 -6.80 -7.06 -8.69
N GLU A 29 -5.66 -6.51 -8.36
CA GLU A 29 -4.41 -6.83 -9.02
C GLU A 29 -3.24 -6.53 -8.07
N VAL A 30 -2.30 -7.48 -8.00
CA VAL A 30 -1.00 -7.29 -7.34
C VAL A 30 0.07 -7.56 -8.39
N ARG A 31 0.98 -6.60 -8.60
CA ARG A 31 2.07 -6.74 -9.57
C ARG A 31 3.44 -6.64 -8.89
N PRO A 32 4.33 -7.60 -9.16
CA PRO A 32 5.73 -7.44 -8.80
C PRO A 32 6.45 -6.56 -9.84
N ARG A 33 7.41 -5.75 -9.38
CA ARG A 33 8.41 -5.06 -10.21
C ARG A 33 9.79 -5.34 -9.63
N GLY A 34 10.80 -5.52 -10.48
CA GLY A 34 12.15 -5.79 -10.00
C GLY A 34 12.31 -7.16 -9.33
N ALA A 35 11.34 -8.06 -9.47
CA ALA A 35 11.39 -9.41 -8.87
C ALA A 35 12.64 -10.21 -9.25
N PHE A 36 13.26 -9.92 -10.40
CA PHE A 36 14.53 -10.52 -10.80
C PHE A 36 15.71 -10.14 -9.90
N HIS A 37 15.61 -9.09 -9.10
CA HIS A 37 16.59 -8.73 -8.07
C HIS A 37 16.49 -9.62 -6.82
N ILE A 38 15.44 -10.44 -6.68
CA ILE A 38 15.27 -11.30 -5.51
C ILE A 38 16.33 -12.41 -5.53
N PRO A 39 17.22 -12.49 -4.53
CA PRO A 39 18.25 -13.54 -4.48
C PRO A 39 17.61 -14.92 -4.34
N ARG A 40 18.01 -15.87 -5.18
CA ARG A 40 17.47 -17.24 -5.18
C ARG A 40 17.98 -18.12 -4.03
N SER A 41 19.11 -17.75 -3.44
CA SER A 41 19.75 -18.48 -2.32
C SER A 41 20.50 -17.49 -1.41
N GLY A 42 21.00 -17.97 -0.28
CA GLY A 42 21.75 -17.16 0.69
C GLY A 42 20.85 -16.27 1.57
N PRO A 43 21.35 -15.79 2.72
CA PRO A 43 20.54 -15.05 3.69
C PRO A 43 20.06 -13.70 3.14
N VAL A 44 18.76 -13.42 3.29
CA VAL A 44 18.17 -12.16 2.81
C VAL A 44 17.34 -11.49 3.90
N ILE A 45 17.51 -10.19 4.07
CA ILE A 45 16.61 -9.33 4.82
C ILE A 45 15.85 -8.45 3.83
N PHE A 46 14.55 -8.71 3.66
CA PHE A 46 13.65 -7.84 2.92
C PHE A 46 13.21 -6.69 3.81
N VAL A 47 13.48 -5.48 3.36
CA VAL A 47 13.18 -4.24 4.08
C VAL A 47 12.04 -3.55 3.36
N GLY A 48 10.84 -3.59 3.93
CA GLY A 48 9.63 -3.03 3.32
C GLY A 48 9.36 -1.59 3.73
N ALA A 49 8.97 -0.75 2.78
CA ALA A 49 8.44 0.60 3.03
C ALA A 49 7.62 1.13 1.83
N PRO A 50 6.76 2.14 1.99
CA PRO A 50 6.17 2.56 3.26
C PRO A 50 5.25 1.48 3.83
N HIS A 51 5.10 1.46 5.16
CA HIS A 51 4.22 0.51 5.84
C HIS A 51 2.76 1.02 5.90
N HIS A 52 2.07 1.04 4.75
CA HIS A 52 0.72 1.59 4.61
C HIS A 52 -0.41 0.65 5.04
N ASN A 53 -0.20 -0.66 5.09
CA ASN A 53 -1.22 -1.60 5.56
C ASN A 53 -0.65 -2.59 6.56
N GLN A 54 -1.17 -2.52 7.79
CA GLN A 54 -0.67 -3.28 8.94
C GLN A 54 -0.33 -4.76 8.66
N PHE A 55 -1.31 -5.65 8.40
CA PHE A 55 -1.03 -7.07 8.17
C PHE A 55 -1.01 -7.48 6.69
N LEU A 56 -1.50 -6.62 5.79
CA LEU A 56 -1.48 -6.93 4.35
C LEU A 56 -0.10 -6.70 3.73
N ASP A 57 0.67 -5.70 4.20
CA ASP A 57 2.00 -5.41 3.65
C ASP A 57 2.95 -6.63 3.73
N PRO A 58 3.12 -7.31 4.89
CA PRO A 58 3.92 -8.54 4.95
C PRO A 58 3.42 -9.65 4.04
N LEU A 59 2.09 -9.78 3.89
CA LEU A 59 1.48 -10.84 3.08
C LEU A 59 1.74 -10.61 1.59
N LEU A 60 1.58 -9.38 1.10
CA LEU A 60 1.87 -9.04 -0.30
C LEU A 60 3.34 -9.31 -0.64
N LEU A 61 4.26 -8.85 0.21
CA LEU A 61 5.68 -9.08 0.02
C LEU A 61 6.00 -10.58 -0.01
N THR A 62 5.51 -11.34 0.97
CA THR A 62 5.75 -12.78 1.07
C THR A 62 5.21 -13.54 -0.14
N LEU A 63 4.01 -13.20 -0.60
CA LEU A 63 3.37 -13.84 -1.74
C LEU A 63 4.18 -13.64 -3.02
N GLU A 64 4.65 -12.43 -3.29
CA GLU A 64 5.47 -12.16 -4.47
C GLU A 64 6.87 -12.80 -4.37
N VAL A 65 7.52 -12.78 -3.20
CA VAL A 65 8.81 -13.48 -3.00
C VAL A 65 8.66 -14.98 -3.25
N HIS A 66 7.63 -15.61 -2.67
CA HIS A 66 7.39 -17.04 -2.86
C HIS A 66 7.01 -17.37 -4.30
N ARG A 67 6.20 -16.53 -4.96
CA ARG A 67 5.85 -16.72 -6.38
C ARG A 67 7.08 -16.77 -7.28
N GLU A 68 8.04 -15.88 -7.04
CA GLU A 68 9.18 -15.67 -7.93
C GLU A 68 10.35 -16.62 -7.62
N THR A 69 10.61 -16.89 -6.34
CA THR A 69 11.81 -17.65 -5.92
C THR A 69 11.51 -18.85 -5.04
N ARG A 70 10.24 -19.09 -4.69
CA ARG A 70 9.81 -20.14 -3.73
C ARG A 70 10.40 -20.02 -2.33
N ARG A 71 11.00 -18.86 -2.03
CA ARG A 71 11.57 -18.57 -0.72
C ARG A 71 10.46 -18.23 0.29
N ARG A 72 10.72 -18.53 1.56
CA ARG A 72 9.79 -18.32 2.68
C ARG A 72 10.32 -17.21 3.58
N VAL A 73 9.52 -16.17 3.75
CA VAL A 73 9.89 -14.98 4.52
C VAL A 73 9.32 -15.09 5.94
N ALA A 74 10.18 -15.00 6.95
CA ALA A 74 9.79 -14.90 8.35
C ALA A 74 9.75 -13.43 8.75
N PHE A 75 8.56 -12.92 9.07
CA PHE A 75 8.39 -11.51 9.45
C PHE A 75 8.56 -11.27 10.94
N LEU A 76 9.15 -10.13 11.28
CA LEU A 76 9.08 -9.61 12.65
C LEU A 76 7.66 -9.10 12.93
N ILE A 77 7.05 -9.56 14.03
CA ILE A 77 5.70 -9.17 14.44
C ILE A 77 5.68 -8.76 15.91
N ALA A 78 4.92 -7.73 16.28
CA ALA A 78 4.77 -7.33 17.68
C ALA A 78 4.27 -8.51 18.54
N ALA A 79 4.94 -8.79 19.67
CA ALA A 79 4.59 -9.89 20.57
C ALA A 79 3.14 -9.77 21.09
N LYS A 80 2.63 -8.53 21.25
CA LYS A 80 1.23 -8.27 21.57
C LYS A 80 0.24 -8.80 20.52
N SER A 81 0.62 -8.77 19.24
CA SER A 81 -0.20 -9.33 18.16
C SER A 81 -0.23 -10.86 18.20
N MET A 82 0.88 -11.49 18.63
CA MET A 82 0.96 -12.95 18.80
C MET A 82 0.05 -13.47 19.91
N LYS A 83 -0.24 -12.66 20.95
CA LYS A 83 -1.19 -13.01 22.02
C LYS A 83 -2.65 -13.08 21.54
N ARG A 84 -2.98 -12.50 20.38
CA ARG A 84 -4.35 -12.54 19.82
C ARG A 84 -4.57 -13.88 19.13
N ARG A 85 -5.65 -14.61 19.49
CA ARG A 85 -5.89 -16.01 19.05
C ARG A 85 -5.72 -16.23 17.54
N ALA A 86 -6.47 -15.51 16.70
CA ALA A 86 -6.43 -15.70 15.25
C ALA A 86 -5.13 -15.18 14.62
N ILE A 87 -4.68 -13.98 14.98
CA ILE A 87 -3.47 -13.36 14.43
C ILE A 87 -2.23 -14.19 14.80
N GLY A 88 -2.10 -14.57 16.07
CA GLY A 88 -1.01 -15.41 16.55
C GLY A 88 -1.04 -16.84 16.01
N PHE A 89 -2.21 -17.39 15.67
CA PHE A 89 -2.30 -18.67 14.95
C PHE A 89 -1.67 -18.56 13.56
N PHE A 90 -2.14 -17.64 12.71
CA PHE A 90 -1.60 -17.49 11.36
C PHE A 90 -0.15 -17.00 11.33
N ALA A 91 0.24 -16.11 12.24
CA ALA A 91 1.63 -15.64 12.34
C ALA A 91 2.60 -16.80 12.66
N ARG A 92 2.19 -17.77 13.49
CA ARG A 92 2.97 -18.99 13.75
C ARG A 92 3.07 -19.88 12.51
N LEU A 93 1.98 -20.08 11.76
CA LEU A 93 2.01 -20.82 10.49
C LEU A 93 2.95 -20.17 9.46
N MET A 94 3.00 -18.84 9.46
CA MET A 94 3.90 -18.04 8.62
C MET A 94 5.30 -17.85 9.24
N SER A 95 5.69 -18.66 10.23
CA SER A 95 7.01 -18.62 10.88
C SER A 95 7.46 -17.23 11.33
N SER A 96 6.52 -16.39 11.80
CA SER A 96 6.82 -15.02 12.23
C SER A 96 7.56 -15.00 13.57
N ILE A 97 8.47 -14.05 13.73
CA ILE A 97 9.32 -13.89 14.92
C ILE A 97 8.73 -12.79 15.82
N PRO A 98 8.39 -13.08 17.09
CA PRO A 98 7.84 -12.10 18.01
C PRO A 98 8.88 -11.05 18.42
N VAL A 99 8.47 -9.78 18.43
CA VAL A 99 9.25 -8.65 18.94
C VAL A 99 8.49 -8.03 20.09
N ALA A 100 9.01 -8.17 21.30
CA ALA A 100 8.50 -7.47 22.47
C ALA A 100 9.00 -6.02 22.47
N ARG A 101 8.12 -5.07 22.81
CA ARG A 101 8.46 -3.65 22.94
C ARG A 101 7.96 -3.16 24.29
N ALA A 102 8.80 -2.43 25.01
CA ALA A 102 8.46 -1.93 26.34
C ALA A 102 7.18 -1.05 26.32
N ALA A 103 6.98 -0.29 25.23
CA ALA A 103 5.79 0.52 25.03
C ALA A 103 4.47 -0.29 24.90
N ASP A 104 4.51 -1.55 24.46
CA ASP A 104 3.31 -2.37 24.26
C ASP A 104 2.69 -2.84 25.58
N ASP A 105 3.52 -2.95 26.63
CA ASP A 105 3.19 -3.38 27.99
C ASP A 105 3.32 -2.22 29.01
N ALA A 106 3.33 -0.97 28.53
CA ALA A 106 3.40 0.23 29.37
C ALA A 106 2.17 0.34 30.29
N LYS A 107 2.40 0.55 31.58
CA LYS A 107 1.35 0.73 32.60
C LYS A 107 1.42 2.15 33.18
N PRO A 108 0.29 2.75 33.59
CA PRO A 108 0.33 3.95 34.43
C PRO A 108 1.16 3.69 35.69
N GLY A 109 1.97 4.68 36.06
CA GLY A 109 2.61 4.70 37.38
C GLY A 109 1.66 5.27 38.44
N THR A 110 1.96 4.97 39.70
CA THR A 110 1.24 5.56 40.84
C THR A 110 1.89 6.89 41.22
N GLY A 111 1.08 7.93 41.45
CA GLY A 111 1.56 9.26 41.82
C GLY A 111 1.94 10.13 40.63
N ARG A 112 2.65 11.22 40.90
CA ARG A 112 3.12 12.20 39.89
C ARG A 112 4.61 12.44 40.05
N VAL A 113 5.26 12.88 38.97
CA VAL A 113 6.72 13.07 38.96
C VAL A 113 7.15 14.39 38.35
N TRP A 114 8.30 14.88 38.78
CA TRP A 114 8.99 16.02 38.19
C TRP A 114 10.52 15.80 38.26
N LEU A 115 11.27 16.72 37.67
CA LEU A 115 12.73 16.68 37.70
C LEU A 115 13.27 17.58 38.81
N SER A 116 14.35 17.15 39.45
CA SER A 116 15.10 18.03 40.35
C SER A 116 15.63 19.27 39.60
N GLU A 117 15.69 20.40 40.31
CA GLU A 117 16.25 21.65 39.78
C GLU A 117 17.78 21.54 39.63
N ASP A 118 18.42 20.85 40.59
CA ASP A 118 19.88 20.71 40.67
C ASP A 118 20.43 19.54 39.84
N ASP A 119 19.69 18.43 39.74
CA ASP A 119 20.12 17.22 39.01
C ASP A 119 19.11 16.82 37.92
N PRO A 120 19.43 16.97 36.63
CA PRO A 120 18.55 16.61 35.52
C PRO A 120 18.33 15.09 35.39
N CYS A 121 19.13 14.27 36.07
CA CYS A 121 18.99 12.81 36.10
C CYS A 121 18.29 12.28 37.37
N LEU A 122 17.82 13.18 38.24
CA LEU A 122 17.04 12.81 39.41
C LEU A 122 15.55 13.13 39.19
N VAL A 123 14.74 12.08 39.25
CA VAL A 123 13.28 12.15 39.16
C VAL A 123 12.72 12.11 40.58
N LEU A 124 11.95 13.13 40.92
CA LEU A 124 11.24 13.26 42.19
C LEU A 124 9.77 12.93 41.98
N GLY A 125 9.11 12.41 43.01
CA GLY A 125 7.72 12.01 42.92
C GLY A 125 6.89 12.31 44.16
N ASP A 126 5.62 12.61 43.94
CA ASP A 126 4.59 12.79 44.97
C ASP A 126 3.55 11.65 44.90
N GLY A 127 3.23 11.06 46.05
CA GLY A 127 2.37 9.87 46.14
C GLY A 127 2.87 8.66 45.34
N THR A 128 4.18 8.61 45.06
CA THR A 128 4.82 7.57 44.24
C THR A 128 5.20 6.34 45.09
N LYS A 129 5.38 5.19 44.42
CA LYS A 129 5.78 3.91 45.03
C LYS A 129 6.90 3.26 44.24
N PHE A 130 7.98 3.99 43.99
CA PHE A 130 9.01 3.54 43.05
C PHE A 130 9.66 2.21 43.43
N THR A 131 9.82 1.89 44.71
CA THR A 131 10.46 0.63 45.15
C THR A 131 9.64 -0.61 44.76
N GLN A 132 8.31 -0.48 44.65
CA GLN A 132 7.41 -1.56 44.24
C GLN A 132 7.16 -1.56 42.73
N GLU A 133 7.23 -0.39 42.09
CA GLU A 133 6.83 -0.22 40.69
C GLU A 133 7.96 -0.29 39.67
N PHE A 134 9.20 -0.01 40.11
CA PHE A 134 10.39 0.01 39.27
C PHE A 134 11.45 -0.98 39.74
N THR A 135 12.20 -1.46 38.77
CA THR A 135 13.46 -2.19 38.97
C THR A 135 14.51 -1.59 38.04
N PRO A 136 15.82 -1.74 38.34
CA PRO A 136 16.88 -1.29 37.45
C PRO A 136 16.67 -1.79 36.01
N LYS A 137 17.00 -0.94 35.01
CA LYS A 137 16.78 -1.13 33.56
C LYS A 137 15.33 -0.97 33.07
N MET A 138 14.35 -0.79 33.96
CA MET A 138 13.03 -0.33 33.53
C MET A 138 13.12 1.08 32.94
N GLN A 139 12.07 1.52 32.27
CA GLN A 139 12.01 2.85 31.67
C GLN A 139 10.84 3.64 32.27
N VAL A 140 11.06 4.92 32.51
CA VAL A 140 10.01 5.87 32.89
C VAL A 140 9.66 6.70 31.66
N MET A 141 8.36 6.82 31.36
CA MET A 141 7.85 7.59 30.24
C MET A 141 6.90 8.66 30.75
N LEU A 142 7.18 9.92 30.43
CA LEU A 142 6.33 11.05 30.83
C LEU A 142 5.16 11.24 29.88
N SER A 143 4.20 12.08 30.29
CA SER A 143 2.95 12.31 29.58
C SER A 143 3.14 12.86 28.14
N LYS A 144 2.07 12.78 27.34
CA LYS A 144 2.06 13.34 25.97
C LYS A 144 2.33 14.85 25.94
N ALA A 145 2.04 15.58 27.02
CA ALA A 145 2.24 17.02 27.11
C ALA A 145 3.70 17.44 26.90
N VAL A 146 4.64 16.58 27.28
CA VAL A 146 6.09 16.79 27.11
C VAL A 146 6.68 15.94 25.98
N GLY A 147 5.83 15.41 25.09
CA GLY A 147 6.27 14.63 23.93
C GLY A 147 6.54 13.14 24.20
N SER A 148 6.02 12.56 25.29
CA SER A 148 6.20 11.13 25.63
C SER A 148 7.67 10.70 25.71
N VAL A 149 8.51 11.56 26.28
CA VAL A 149 9.94 11.29 26.48
C VAL A 149 10.16 10.12 27.45
N VAL A 150 11.21 9.34 27.21
CA VAL A 150 11.52 8.11 27.93
C VAL A 150 12.95 8.15 28.44
N ALA A 151 13.18 7.66 29.66
CA ALA A 151 14.51 7.49 30.24
C ALA A 151 14.67 6.12 30.93
N GLU A 152 15.87 5.55 30.87
CA GLU A 152 16.22 4.27 31.52
C GLU A 152 16.56 4.52 32.99
N VAL A 153 15.95 3.75 33.89
CA VAL A 153 16.16 3.78 35.33
C VAL A 153 17.44 3.02 35.67
N VAL A 154 18.39 3.68 36.31
CA VAL A 154 19.63 3.05 36.81
C VAL A 154 19.40 2.49 38.20
N GLU A 155 18.82 3.30 39.06
CA GLU A 155 18.69 3.02 40.49
C GLU A 155 17.40 3.61 41.03
N VAL A 156 16.75 2.89 41.94
CA VAL A 156 15.59 3.36 42.70
C VAL A 156 16.10 3.69 44.09
N LEU A 157 16.12 4.97 44.46
CA LEU A 157 16.71 5.45 45.71
C LEU A 157 15.72 5.36 46.87
N SER A 158 14.46 5.72 46.62
CA SER A 158 13.37 5.64 47.58
C SER A 158 12.03 5.51 46.85
N ASP A 159 10.90 5.49 47.58
CA ASP A 159 9.59 5.50 46.94
C ASP A 159 9.28 6.80 46.19
N THR A 160 9.99 7.89 46.50
CA THR A 160 9.83 9.24 45.93
C THR A 160 10.99 9.69 45.06
N GLU A 161 12.10 8.95 45.03
CA GLU A 161 13.31 9.34 44.30
C GLU A 161 13.81 8.22 43.38
N LEU A 162 14.01 8.57 42.11
CA LEU A 162 14.45 7.64 41.07
C LEU A 162 15.55 8.28 40.23
N ARG A 163 16.64 7.52 39.99
CA ARG A 163 17.77 7.99 39.18
C ARG A 163 17.74 7.38 37.78
N ILE A 164 17.83 8.25 36.78
CA ILE A 164 17.87 7.87 35.37
C ILE A 164 19.29 7.94 34.79
N LYS A 165 19.52 7.18 33.72
CA LYS A 165 20.85 6.97 33.13
C LYS A 165 21.37 8.17 32.33
N LYS A 166 20.44 8.87 31.70
CA LYS A 166 20.66 10.05 30.88
C LYS A 166 19.45 10.94 31.03
N GLU A 167 19.65 12.24 30.89
CA GLU A 167 18.57 13.22 30.88
C GLU A 167 17.54 12.93 29.77
N PHE A 168 16.31 13.42 29.98
CA PHE A 168 15.24 13.23 29.01
C PHE A 168 15.53 13.99 27.71
N GLY A 169 15.52 13.27 26.58
CA GLY A 169 15.91 13.83 25.28
C GLY A 169 17.38 13.58 24.90
N GLY A 170 18.11 12.80 25.71
CA GLY A 170 19.51 12.44 25.45
C GLY A 170 20.42 13.66 25.46
N ASP A 171 21.49 13.62 24.68
CA ASP A 171 22.57 14.65 24.71
C ASP A 171 22.13 16.03 24.14
N SER A 172 20.83 16.20 23.83
CA SER A 172 20.28 17.42 23.25
C SER A 172 19.67 18.39 24.28
N GLY A 173 19.44 17.96 25.54
CA GLY A 173 18.83 18.75 26.62
C GLY A 173 17.39 19.24 26.40
N LYS A 174 16.88 19.19 25.16
CA LYS A 174 15.56 19.73 24.76
C LYS A 174 14.38 19.07 25.46
N GLY A 175 14.52 17.81 25.88
CA GLY A 175 13.46 17.12 26.63
C GLY A 175 13.37 17.63 28.06
N THR A 176 14.50 17.78 28.74
CA THR A 176 14.62 18.35 30.09
C THR A 176 14.00 19.75 30.18
N SER A 177 14.31 20.64 29.24
CA SER A 177 13.74 22.01 29.21
C SER A 177 12.21 22.01 29.12
N ARG A 178 11.65 21.21 28.20
CA ARG A 178 10.19 21.10 28.02
C ARG A 178 9.48 20.54 29.26
N ILE A 179 10.13 19.63 29.97
CA ILE A 179 9.58 19.08 31.23
C ILE A 179 9.51 20.17 32.29
N ARG A 180 10.59 20.96 32.44
CA ARG A 180 10.65 22.05 33.42
C ARG A 180 9.65 23.16 33.12
N GLU A 181 9.55 23.59 31.86
CA GLU A 181 8.53 24.56 31.41
C GLU A 181 7.11 24.07 31.73
N LYS A 182 6.80 22.82 31.36
CA LYS A 182 5.46 22.25 31.60
C LYS A 182 5.16 22.07 33.09
N TYR A 183 6.16 21.74 33.88
CA TYR A 183 6.02 21.62 35.33
C TYR A 183 5.74 22.99 35.97
N ALA A 184 6.43 24.05 35.55
CA ALA A 184 6.18 25.41 36.03
C ALA A 184 4.73 25.86 35.72
N GLU A 185 4.24 25.63 34.49
CA GLU A 185 2.85 25.92 34.11
C GLU A 185 1.83 25.15 34.97
N LEU A 186 2.08 23.88 35.27
CA LEU A 186 1.19 23.06 36.09
C LEU A 186 1.21 23.51 37.56
N LYS A 187 2.38 23.92 38.07
CA LYS A 187 2.54 24.44 39.42
C LYS A 187 1.74 25.73 39.62
N GLU A 188 1.72 26.63 38.63
CA GLU A 188 0.86 27.83 38.63
C GLU A 188 -0.64 27.49 38.64
N GLN A 189 -1.02 26.34 38.09
CA GLN A 189 -2.40 25.84 38.07
C GLN A 189 -2.76 25.03 39.33
N GLY A 190 -1.87 24.99 40.33
CA GLY A 190 -2.07 24.24 41.58
C GLY A 190 -1.92 22.72 41.43
N VAL A 191 -1.28 22.26 40.36
CA VAL A 191 -1.08 20.84 40.06
C VAL A 191 0.40 20.49 40.21
N GLU A 192 0.72 19.65 41.19
CA GLU A 192 2.09 19.24 41.48
C GLU A 192 2.48 17.99 40.69
N GLY A 193 3.34 18.16 39.68
CA GLY A 193 3.96 17.06 38.93
C GLY A 193 3.17 16.55 37.72
N LEU A 194 3.83 15.68 36.96
CA LEU A 194 3.37 15.12 35.69
C LEU A 194 2.97 13.65 35.85
N ASP A 195 1.95 13.24 35.09
CA ASP A 195 1.62 11.83 34.95
C ASP A 195 2.74 11.08 34.21
N PHE A 196 3.01 9.86 34.65
CA PHE A 196 4.01 8.99 34.04
C PHE A 196 3.52 7.56 33.85
N LYS A 197 4.23 6.84 33.00
CA LYS A 197 4.05 5.42 32.74
C LYS A 197 5.35 4.68 32.98
N ARG A 198 5.21 3.47 33.52
CA ARG A 198 6.31 2.52 33.71
C ARG A 198 6.35 1.54 32.55
N LEU A 199 7.54 1.37 31.99
CA LEU A 199 7.83 0.52 30.87
C LEU A 199 8.77 -0.61 31.36
N PRO A 200 8.38 -1.89 31.20
CA PRO A 200 9.20 -3.00 31.66
C PRO A 200 10.48 -3.12 30.82
N PHE A 201 11.55 -3.63 31.44
CA PHE A 201 12.74 -4.05 30.70
C PHE A 201 12.37 -5.22 29.77
N VAL A 202 12.75 -5.11 28.50
CA VAL A 202 12.51 -6.15 27.51
C VAL A 202 13.86 -6.66 27.02
N ASP A 203 14.11 -7.95 27.27
CA ASP A 203 15.27 -8.63 26.70
C ASP A 203 14.97 -9.00 25.24
N GLN A 204 15.82 -8.54 24.32
CA GLN A 204 15.72 -8.82 22.90
C GLN A 204 16.63 -9.97 22.44
N GLN A 205 17.44 -10.56 23.34
CA GLN A 205 18.40 -11.60 22.99
C GLN A 205 17.76 -12.80 22.29
N GLU A 206 16.61 -13.28 22.78
CA GLU A 206 15.91 -14.41 22.17
C GLU A 206 15.46 -14.11 20.74
N MET A 207 14.94 -12.90 20.49
CA MET A 207 14.52 -12.46 19.17
C MET A 207 15.71 -12.43 18.20
N TYR A 208 16.83 -11.83 18.61
CA TYR A 208 18.04 -11.80 17.80
C TYR A 208 18.58 -13.21 17.53
N ARG A 209 18.54 -14.11 18.52
CA ARG A 209 18.96 -15.51 18.36
C ARG A 209 18.17 -16.21 17.24
N HIS A 210 16.85 -16.07 17.23
CA HIS A 210 16.00 -16.62 16.17
C HIS A 210 16.31 -16.03 14.79
N VAL A 211 16.57 -14.72 14.73
CA VAL A 211 16.96 -14.04 13.49
C VAL A 211 18.30 -14.57 12.98
N TYR A 212 19.32 -14.66 13.85
CA TYR A 212 20.64 -15.14 13.49
C TYR A 212 20.59 -16.57 12.99
N GLN A 213 19.90 -17.46 13.72
CA GLN A 213 19.71 -18.84 13.29
C GLN A 213 19.10 -18.90 11.89
N ARG A 214 18.03 -18.14 11.65
CA ARG A 214 17.32 -18.15 10.36
C ARG A 214 18.20 -17.64 9.21
N LEU A 215 19.04 -16.64 9.47
CA LEU A 215 19.98 -16.10 8.48
C LEU A 215 21.14 -17.08 8.23
N THR A 216 21.68 -17.72 9.26
CA THR A 216 22.73 -18.75 9.12
C THR A 216 22.24 -19.96 8.31
N GLU A 217 20.97 -20.33 8.45
CA GLU A 217 20.30 -21.37 7.62
C GLU A 217 20.05 -20.92 6.16
N GLY A 218 20.46 -19.70 5.77
CA GLY A 218 20.22 -19.14 4.44
C GLY A 218 18.75 -18.74 4.20
N GLY A 219 17.98 -18.53 5.27
CA GLY A 219 16.58 -18.14 5.22
C GLY A 219 16.34 -16.67 4.86
N CYS A 220 15.06 -16.26 4.86
CA CYS A 220 14.66 -14.88 4.61
C CYS A 220 13.97 -14.28 5.84
N ILE A 221 14.33 -13.04 6.17
CA ILE A 221 13.67 -12.22 7.17
C ILE A 221 12.96 -11.06 6.48
N GLY A 222 11.75 -10.73 6.93
CA GLY A 222 11.00 -9.56 6.51
C GLY A 222 10.85 -8.56 7.65
N ILE A 223 11.12 -7.28 7.39
CA ILE A 223 10.96 -6.21 8.39
C ILE A 223 10.46 -4.91 7.74
N PHE A 224 9.59 -4.21 8.47
CA PHE A 224 9.24 -2.82 8.20
C PHE A 224 9.97 -1.93 9.22
N PRO A 225 11.12 -1.31 8.87
CA PRO A 225 11.99 -0.62 9.82
C PRO A 225 11.36 0.63 10.45
N GLU A 226 10.25 1.13 9.91
CA GLU A 226 9.43 2.20 10.50
C GLU A 226 8.82 1.78 11.85
N GLY A 227 8.64 0.47 12.06
CA GLY A 227 8.20 -0.16 13.30
C GLY A 227 6.71 0.06 13.65
N GLY A 228 5.92 0.58 12.72
CA GLY A 228 4.47 0.71 12.80
C GLY A 228 3.90 1.19 11.47
N SER A 229 2.64 0.87 11.19
CA SER A 229 1.96 1.31 9.98
C SER A 229 1.46 2.76 10.11
N HIS A 230 1.44 3.48 9.00
CA HIS A 230 0.98 4.87 8.91
C HIS A 230 0.38 5.20 7.54
N ASP A 231 -0.26 6.35 7.45
CA ASP A 231 -0.93 6.87 6.25
C ASP A 231 -0.35 8.19 5.74
N ARG A 232 0.88 8.53 6.18
CA ARG A 232 1.67 9.64 5.66
C ARG A 232 2.19 9.38 4.24
N THR A 233 2.47 10.46 3.50
CA THR A 233 2.99 10.44 2.12
C THR A 233 4.50 10.24 2.00
N ASP A 234 5.23 10.24 3.12
CA ASP A 234 6.67 10.02 3.22
C ASP A 234 6.98 9.00 4.33
N LEU A 235 8.20 8.48 4.32
CA LEU A 235 8.72 7.49 5.26
C LEU A 235 8.90 8.06 6.66
N LEU A 236 8.58 7.27 7.67
CA LEU A 236 9.00 7.53 9.05
C LEU A 236 10.50 7.25 9.23
N PRO A 237 11.15 7.85 10.24
CA PRO A 237 12.53 7.51 10.58
C PRO A 237 12.71 6.01 10.82
N LEU A 238 13.73 5.44 10.17
CA LEU A 238 14.01 4.02 10.28
C LEU A 238 14.61 3.67 11.64
N LYS A 239 14.23 2.52 12.20
CA LYS A 239 14.84 1.97 13.41
C LYS A 239 16.07 1.14 13.06
N ALA A 240 17.10 1.23 13.91
CA ALA A 240 18.39 0.55 13.77
C ALA A 240 18.33 -0.99 13.80
N GLY A 241 17.18 -1.60 14.11
CA GLY A 241 17.05 -3.05 14.25
C GLY A 241 17.49 -3.83 13.02
N VAL A 242 17.25 -3.31 11.81
CA VAL A 242 17.66 -3.98 10.57
C VAL A 242 19.18 -4.13 10.46
N SER A 243 19.91 -3.06 10.78
CA SER A 243 21.37 -3.03 10.75
C SER A 243 21.97 -3.92 11.84
N ILE A 244 21.39 -3.89 13.05
CA ILE A 244 21.84 -4.74 14.17
C ILE A 244 21.68 -6.22 13.83
N MET A 245 20.55 -6.62 13.23
CA MET A 245 20.32 -8.01 12.83
C MET A 245 21.30 -8.47 11.75
N ALA A 246 21.52 -7.65 10.73
CA ALA A 246 22.42 -7.97 9.63
C ALA A 246 23.89 -8.09 10.09
N LEU A 247 24.39 -7.06 10.76
CA LEU A 247 25.77 -7.02 11.27
C LEU A 247 25.99 -8.06 12.37
N GLY A 248 25.01 -8.26 13.25
CA GLY A 248 25.08 -9.27 14.31
C GLY A 248 25.16 -10.70 13.78
N ALA A 249 24.42 -11.03 12.72
CA ALA A 249 24.49 -12.35 12.09
C ALA A 249 25.88 -12.62 11.50
N MET A 250 26.44 -11.66 10.75
CA MET A 250 27.77 -11.79 10.14
C MET A 250 28.92 -11.68 11.15
N ALA A 251 28.69 -10.98 12.26
CA ALA A 251 29.66 -10.91 13.35
C ALA A 251 29.79 -12.26 14.08
N ASN A 252 28.67 -12.97 14.24
CA ASN A 252 28.61 -14.28 14.89
C ASN A 252 29.09 -15.43 13.97
N ASP A 253 28.85 -15.34 12.66
CA ASP A 253 29.31 -16.33 11.69
C ASP A 253 29.90 -15.65 10.44
N PRO A 254 31.25 -15.71 10.26
CA PRO A 254 31.92 -15.11 9.11
C PRO A 254 31.54 -15.71 7.74
N ASN A 255 30.94 -16.91 7.69
CA ASN A 255 30.54 -17.54 6.43
C ASN A 255 29.20 -17.00 5.90
N VAL A 256 28.43 -16.33 6.76
CA VAL A 256 27.13 -15.77 6.42
C VAL A 256 27.33 -14.44 5.69
N LYS A 257 26.80 -14.34 4.47
CA LYS A 257 26.78 -13.11 3.69
C LYS A 257 25.37 -12.61 3.54
N VAL A 258 24.95 -11.73 4.45
CA VAL A 258 23.58 -11.21 4.46
C VAL A 258 23.40 -10.22 3.32
N GLN A 259 22.31 -10.37 2.56
CA GLN A 259 21.88 -9.39 1.57
C GLN A 259 20.65 -8.63 2.06
N ILE A 260 20.64 -7.31 1.83
CA ILE A 260 19.52 -6.42 2.11
C ILE A 260 18.81 -6.12 0.80
N VAL A 261 17.52 -6.43 0.73
CA VAL A 261 16.68 -6.13 -0.44
C VAL A 261 15.65 -5.07 -0.03
N PRO A 262 15.75 -3.82 -0.55
CA PRO A 262 14.74 -2.81 -0.30
C PRO A 262 13.48 -3.13 -1.11
N VAL A 263 12.32 -3.04 -0.47
CA VAL A 263 11.02 -3.36 -1.05
C VAL A 263 10.07 -2.18 -0.90
N GLY A 264 9.64 -1.65 -2.04
CA GLY A 264 8.65 -0.58 -2.16
C GLY A 264 7.24 -1.13 -2.25
N LEU A 265 6.32 -0.67 -1.40
CA LEU A 265 4.89 -0.95 -1.51
C LEU A 265 4.14 0.27 -1.99
N SER A 266 3.50 0.17 -3.16
CA SER A 266 2.68 1.25 -3.71
C SER A 266 1.24 0.79 -3.89
N TYR A 267 0.31 1.56 -3.32
CA TYR A 267 -1.13 1.33 -3.41
C TYR A 267 -1.79 2.44 -4.21
N PHE A 268 -2.82 2.09 -4.98
CA PHE A 268 -3.72 3.10 -5.55
C PHE A 268 -4.60 3.69 -4.45
N HIS A 269 -5.29 2.80 -3.72
CA HIS A 269 -6.15 3.15 -2.59
C HIS A 269 -5.95 2.12 -1.48
N ALA A 270 -4.97 2.36 -0.60
CA ALA A 270 -4.53 1.38 0.41
C ALA A 270 -5.67 0.84 1.30
N HIS A 271 -6.72 1.63 1.53
CA HIS A 271 -7.84 1.33 2.43
C HIS A 271 -9.09 0.75 1.74
N ARG A 272 -9.15 0.75 0.40
CA ARG A 272 -10.33 0.33 -0.37
C ARG A 272 -10.27 -1.14 -0.75
N PHE A 273 -11.43 -1.79 -0.70
CA PHE A 273 -11.62 -3.14 -1.23
C PHE A 273 -11.52 -3.08 -2.76
N ARG A 274 -10.97 -4.13 -3.38
CA ARG A 274 -10.66 -4.21 -4.82
C ARG A 274 -9.66 -3.17 -5.34
N SER A 275 -8.84 -2.60 -4.47
CA SER A 275 -7.72 -1.76 -4.91
C SER A 275 -6.62 -2.59 -5.59
N ARG A 276 -5.62 -1.91 -6.15
CA ARG A 276 -4.46 -2.49 -6.80
C ARG A 276 -3.19 -2.14 -6.02
N ALA A 277 -2.22 -3.05 -6.04
CA ALA A 277 -0.96 -2.90 -5.34
C ALA A 277 0.24 -3.26 -6.24
N VAL A 278 1.36 -2.58 -6.01
CA VAL A 278 2.67 -2.89 -6.59
C VAL A 278 3.61 -3.24 -5.47
N VAL A 279 4.34 -4.33 -5.65
CA VAL A 279 5.49 -4.69 -4.82
C VAL A 279 6.75 -4.53 -5.67
N GLU A 280 7.56 -3.52 -5.39
CA GLU A 280 8.78 -3.22 -6.13
C GLU A 280 10.02 -3.66 -5.35
N PHE A 281 10.82 -4.54 -5.93
CA PHE A 281 12.06 -5.05 -5.36
C PHE A 281 13.25 -4.29 -5.97
N GLY A 282 14.01 -3.62 -5.12
CA GLY A 282 15.24 -2.94 -5.51
C GLY A 282 16.42 -3.91 -5.59
N SER A 283 17.56 -3.41 -6.02
CA SER A 283 18.79 -4.21 -6.12
C SER A 283 19.20 -4.76 -4.75
N ALA A 284 19.55 -6.04 -4.71
CA ALA A 284 20.09 -6.66 -3.50
C ALA A 284 21.46 -6.06 -3.17
N MET A 285 21.63 -5.61 -1.93
CA MET A 285 22.87 -5.02 -1.43
C MET A 285 23.53 -5.99 -0.46
N GLU A 286 24.76 -6.41 -0.74
CA GLU A 286 25.57 -7.17 0.22
C GLU A 286 26.04 -6.23 1.34
N VAL A 287 25.96 -6.70 2.58
CA VAL A 287 26.43 -5.93 3.74
C VAL A 287 27.97 -5.82 3.68
N PRO A 288 28.55 -4.61 3.66
CA PRO A 288 29.99 -4.43 3.58
C PRO A 288 30.73 -5.04 4.77
N GLN A 289 31.82 -5.77 4.50
CA GLN A 289 32.63 -6.43 5.53
C GLN A 289 33.27 -5.42 6.51
N GLU A 290 33.64 -4.23 6.02
CA GLU A 290 34.15 -3.12 6.84
C GLU A 290 33.18 -2.78 7.98
N TYR A 291 31.87 -2.75 7.71
CA TYR A 291 30.86 -2.43 8.73
C TYR A 291 30.75 -3.54 9.78
N VAL A 292 30.99 -4.80 9.38
CA VAL A 292 31.02 -5.94 10.31
C VAL A 292 32.23 -5.86 11.24
N GLU A 293 33.40 -5.47 10.71
CA GLU A 293 34.62 -5.28 11.49
C GLU A 293 34.46 -4.13 12.50
N MET A 294 33.94 -2.99 12.05
CA MET A 294 33.58 -1.87 12.94
C MET A 294 32.56 -2.30 14.02
N PHE A 295 31.60 -3.15 13.68
CA PHE A 295 30.61 -3.67 14.62
C PHE A 295 31.24 -4.54 15.71
N LYS A 296 32.23 -5.38 15.36
CA LYS A 296 32.96 -6.25 16.29
C LYS A 296 33.84 -5.47 17.28
N GLN A 297 34.39 -4.32 16.87
CA GLN A 297 35.21 -3.47 17.73
C GLN A 297 34.44 -2.87 18.92
N GLY A 298 33.09 -2.83 18.85
CA GLY A 298 32.26 -2.37 19.96
C GLY A 298 32.23 -0.85 20.12
N GLY A 299 31.69 -0.38 21.25
CA GLY A 299 31.71 1.04 21.62
C GLY A 299 31.07 2.00 20.59
N SER A 300 31.80 3.06 20.25
CA SER A 300 31.40 4.08 19.26
C SER A 300 31.35 3.52 17.84
N GLN A 301 32.33 2.71 17.44
CA GLN A 301 32.40 2.13 16.10
C GLN A 301 31.22 1.23 15.78
N LYS A 302 30.72 0.49 16.78
CA LYS A 302 29.48 -0.29 16.63
C LYS A 302 28.28 0.59 16.26
N ARG A 303 28.15 1.76 16.90
CA ARG A 303 27.05 2.70 16.61
C ARG A 303 27.20 3.30 15.21
N GLU A 304 28.43 3.63 14.83
CA GLU A 304 28.74 4.16 13.51
C GLU A 304 28.43 3.15 12.39
N ALA A 305 28.85 1.89 12.54
CA ALA A 305 28.55 0.81 11.60
C ALA A 305 27.03 0.60 11.42
N VAL A 306 26.29 0.62 12.53
CA VAL A 306 24.84 0.52 12.54
C VAL A 306 24.20 1.69 11.79
N SER A 307 24.69 2.92 12.00
CA SER A 307 24.22 4.12 11.31
C SER A 307 24.50 4.04 9.81
N LYS A 308 25.75 3.76 9.41
CA LYS A 308 26.15 3.66 7.99
C LYS A 308 25.32 2.63 7.23
N LEU A 309 25.07 1.46 7.83
CA LEU A 309 24.24 0.43 7.20
C LEU A 309 22.75 0.83 7.16
N LEU A 310 22.28 1.58 8.16
CA LEU A 310 20.90 2.09 8.18
C LEU A 310 20.71 3.13 7.07
N ASP A 311 21.69 4.01 6.87
CA ASP A 311 21.70 5.03 5.82
C ASP A 311 21.74 4.38 4.43
N LEU A 312 22.59 3.37 4.23
CA LEU A 312 22.63 2.58 3.00
C LEU A 312 21.26 1.92 2.71
N THR A 313 20.63 1.36 3.74
CA THR A 313 19.31 0.75 3.62
C THR A 313 18.23 1.79 3.30
N TYR A 314 18.31 2.97 3.93
CA TYR A 314 17.39 4.08 3.68
C TYR A 314 17.51 4.61 2.25
N ASP A 315 18.73 4.76 1.73
CA ASP A 315 18.96 5.15 0.35
C ASP A 315 18.44 4.10 -0.64
N GLY A 316 18.66 2.81 -0.35
CA GLY A 316 18.03 1.72 -1.10
C GLY A 316 16.50 1.82 -1.14
N LEU A 317 15.86 2.09 0.00
CA LEU A 317 14.40 2.27 0.10
C LEU A 317 13.91 3.48 -0.70
N LYS A 318 14.66 4.58 -0.77
CA LYS A 318 14.30 5.75 -1.59
C LYS A 318 14.18 5.40 -3.07
N THR A 319 14.98 4.44 -3.57
CA THR A 319 14.92 4.04 -4.98
C THR A 319 13.64 3.28 -5.33
N VAL A 320 13.01 2.62 -4.36
CA VAL A 320 11.83 1.77 -4.55
C VAL A 320 10.52 2.41 -4.05
N THR A 321 10.60 3.52 -3.31
CA THR A 321 9.41 4.20 -2.73
C THR A 321 9.04 5.47 -3.49
N ILE A 322 7.74 5.76 -3.56
CA ILE A 322 7.23 7.05 -4.03
C ILE A 322 7.07 7.94 -2.80
N ARG A 323 7.79 9.06 -2.75
CA ARG A 323 7.74 10.00 -1.63
C ARG A 323 7.20 11.35 -2.11
N ALA A 324 6.06 11.77 -1.56
CA ALA A 324 5.55 13.12 -1.80
C ALA A 324 5.63 13.91 -0.48
N PRO A 325 6.16 15.15 -0.50
CA PRO A 325 6.26 15.98 0.71
C PRO A 325 4.88 16.28 1.33
N ASP A 326 3.84 16.35 0.50
CA ASP A 326 2.46 16.62 0.90
C ASP A 326 1.46 16.05 -0.11
N TYR A 327 0.17 16.03 0.27
CA TYR A 327 -0.91 15.48 -0.53
C TYR A 327 -1.16 16.26 -1.84
N ASP A 328 -1.06 17.59 -1.81
CA ASP A 328 -1.27 18.40 -3.02
C ASP A 328 -0.17 18.14 -4.05
N THR A 329 1.07 17.98 -3.58
CA THR A 329 2.19 17.56 -4.43
C THR A 329 1.93 16.19 -5.04
N LEU A 330 1.44 15.21 -4.28
CA LEU A 330 1.06 13.90 -4.83
C LEU A 330 0.00 14.04 -5.94
N MET A 331 -1.04 14.85 -5.72
CA MET A 331 -2.10 15.09 -6.69
C MET A 331 -1.61 15.79 -7.96
N LEU A 332 -0.71 16.77 -7.80
CA LEU A 332 -0.06 17.46 -8.92
C LEU A 332 0.71 16.46 -9.79
N ILE A 333 1.51 15.61 -9.18
CA ILE A 333 2.36 14.64 -9.89
C ILE A 333 1.51 13.62 -10.65
N GLN A 334 0.44 13.13 -10.02
CA GLN A 334 -0.50 12.23 -10.68
C GLN A 334 -1.16 12.90 -11.89
N ALA A 335 -1.55 14.17 -11.77
CA ALA A 335 -2.14 14.93 -12.86
C ALA A 335 -1.13 15.23 -13.97
N ALA A 336 0.09 15.63 -13.63
CA ALA A 336 1.17 15.82 -14.59
C ALA A 336 1.44 14.53 -15.37
N ARG A 337 1.48 13.37 -14.71
CA ARG A 337 1.62 12.07 -15.39
C ARG A 337 0.52 11.82 -16.43
N ARG A 338 -0.74 12.12 -16.08
CA ARG A 338 -1.89 11.97 -17.00
C ARG A 338 -1.79 12.91 -18.20
N LEU A 339 -1.35 14.14 -17.98
CA LEU A 339 -1.18 15.15 -19.01
C LEU A 339 0.02 14.84 -19.93
N TYR A 340 1.13 14.33 -19.38
CA TYR A 340 2.34 13.99 -20.14
C TYR A 340 2.14 12.78 -21.07
N LYS A 341 1.20 11.91 -20.73
CA LYS A 341 0.90 10.70 -21.50
C LYS A 341 0.31 11.06 -22.87
N SER A 342 1.00 10.64 -23.93
CA SER A 342 0.46 10.74 -25.29
C SER A 342 -0.84 9.93 -25.40
N PRO A 343 -1.87 10.46 -26.08
CA PRO A 343 -3.14 9.77 -26.16
C PRO A 343 -2.97 8.36 -26.76
N GLY A 344 -3.37 7.32 -26.03
CA GLY A 344 -3.37 5.92 -26.50
C GLY A 344 -2.08 5.15 -26.24
N GLN A 345 -1.09 5.81 -25.63
CA GLN A 345 0.01 5.11 -25.00
C GLN A 345 -0.52 4.40 -23.74
N TYR A 346 0.07 3.26 -23.34
CA TYR A 346 -0.27 2.59 -22.08
C TYR A 346 1.01 2.41 -21.28
N LEU A 347 0.97 2.81 -20.02
CA LEU A 347 2.08 2.60 -19.10
C LEU A 347 1.79 1.34 -18.31
N THR A 348 2.77 0.45 -18.24
CA THR A 348 2.75 -0.62 -17.24
C THR A 348 2.75 0.00 -15.85
N LEU A 349 2.24 -0.74 -14.87
CA LEU A 349 2.14 -0.25 -13.51
C LEU A 349 3.51 0.14 -12.91
N GLY A 350 4.58 -0.55 -13.31
CA GLY A 350 5.94 -0.16 -12.96
C GLY A 350 6.39 1.14 -13.60
N GLN A 351 6.07 1.38 -14.88
CA GLN A 351 6.37 2.67 -15.53
C GLN A 351 5.62 3.84 -14.89
N VAL A 352 4.40 3.61 -14.40
CA VAL A 352 3.63 4.63 -13.65
C VAL A 352 4.37 5.03 -12.37
N VAL A 353 4.81 4.05 -11.59
CA VAL A 353 5.57 4.27 -10.35
C VAL A 353 6.87 5.02 -10.66
N GLU A 354 7.59 4.60 -11.69
CA GLU A 354 8.83 5.24 -12.13
C GLU A 354 8.66 6.69 -12.54
N LEU A 355 7.65 6.97 -13.37
CA LEU A 355 7.38 8.31 -13.85
C LEU A 355 6.98 9.23 -12.71
N ASN A 356 6.19 8.73 -11.75
CA ASN A 356 5.88 9.46 -10.52
C ASN A 356 7.14 9.79 -9.71
N LYS A 357 8.08 8.83 -9.54
CA LYS A 357 9.35 9.07 -8.84
C LYS A 357 10.17 10.18 -9.49
N ARG A 358 10.32 10.12 -10.83
CA ARG A 358 11.08 11.13 -11.59
C ARG A 358 10.42 12.51 -11.51
N PHE A 359 9.11 12.57 -11.67
CA PHE A 359 8.36 13.82 -11.54
C PHE A 359 8.47 14.41 -10.14
N LEU A 360 8.42 13.58 -9.08
CA LEU A 360 8.59 14.02 -7.71
C LEU A 360 10.00 14.55 -7.45
N ALA A 361 11.02 13.84 -7.93
CA ALA A 361 12.41 14.29 -7.82
C ALA A 361 12.60 15.66 -8.50
N ALA A 362 12.10 15.81 -9.74
CA ALA A 362 12.17 17.08 -10.46
C ALA A 362 11.36 18.18 -9.77
N TYR A 363 10.13 17.90 -9.31
CA TYR A 363 9.30 18.87 -8.61
C TYR A 363 9.97 19.37 -7.33
N ASN A 364 10.57 18.48 -6.53
CA ASN A 364 11.25 18.90 -5.30
C ASN A 364 12.44 19.84 -5.55
N GLN A 365 13.12 19.70 -6.69
CA GLN A 365 14.24 20.55 -7.07
C GLN A 365 13.80 21.90 -7.68
N PHE A 366 12.71 21.90 -8.46
CA PHE A 366 12.24 23.10 -9.19
C PHE A 366 10.92 23.68 -8.67
N LYS A 367 10.48 23.32 -7.46
CA LYS A 367 9.19 23.78 -6.88
C LYS A 367 9.07 25.30 -6.75
N ASP A 368 10.20 25.99 -6.62
CA ASP A 368 10.28 27.43 -6.40
C ASP A 368 10.34 28.22 -7.72
N GLU A 369 10.44 27.51 -8.86
CA GLU A 369 10.43 28.13 -10.19
C GLU A 369 9.04 28.68 -10.55
N PRO A 370 8.91 29.94 -11.01
CA PRO A 370 7.62 30.57 -11.31
C PRO A 370 6.78 29.79 -12.33
N ARG A 371 7.42 29.20 -13.35
CA ARG A 371 6.76 28.35 -14.36
C ARG A 371 6.14 27.10 -13.74
N VAL A 372 6.84 26.45 -12.80
CA VAL A 372 6.37 25.24 -12.13
C VAL A 372 5.21 25.57 -11.18
N GLN A 373 5.23 26.73 -10.51
CA GLN A 373 4.12 27.20 -9.67
C GLN A 373 2.86 27.56 -10.47
N ALA A 374 3.03 28.21 -11.63
CA ALA A 374 1.93 28.52 -12.54
C ALA A 374 1.28 27.22 -13.08
N LEU A 375 2.10 26.28 -13.54
CA LEU A 375 1.65 24.96 -13.98
C LEU A 375 0.89 24.23 -12.87
N ARG A 376 1.40 24.24 -11.63
CA ARG A 376 0.70 23.67 -10.46
C ARG A 376 -0.71 24.24 -10.30
N THR A 377 -0.83 25.56 -10.33
CA THR A 377 -2.12 26.26 -10.15
C THR A 377 -3.11 25.89 -11.26
N ASN A 378 -2.65 25.86 -12.51
CA ASN A 378 -3.47 25.53 -13.67
C ASN A 378 -3.92 24.07 -13.67
N VAL A 379 -3.04 23.14 -13.28
CA VAL A 379 -3.36 21.71 -13.15
C VAL A 379 -4.40 21.46 -12.04
N LEU A 380 -4.28 22.14 -10.90
CA LEU A 380 -5.29 22.05 -9.83
C LEU A 380 -6.66 22.58 -10.29
N LYS A 381 -6.69 23.69 -11.02
CA LYS A 381 -7.92 24.25 -11.60
C LYS A 381 -8.55 23.30 -12.62
N TYR A 382 -7.73 22.68 -13.47
CA TYR A 382 -8.17 21.65 -14.42
C TYR A 382 -8.80 20.45 -13.70
N ASN A 383 -8.14 19.89 -12.69
CA ASN A 383 -8.67 18.75 -11.93
C ASN A 383 -10.03 19.05 -11.28
N ARG A 384 -10.22 20.27 -10.74
CA ARG A 384 -11.54 20.68 -10.21
C ARG A 384 -12.61 20.66 -11.29
N LEU A 385 -12.33 21.23 -12.47
CA LEU A 385 -13.31 21.26 -13.57
C LEU A 385 -13.62 19.87 -14.15
N VAL A 386 -12.63 18.97 -14.21
CA VAL A 386 -12.85 17.57 -14.59
C VAL A 386 -13.85 16.91 -13.62
N ARG A 387 -13.66 17.12 -12.32
CA ARG A 387 -14.51 16.60 -11.25
C ARG A 387 -15.92 17.18 -11.27
N ASP A 388 -16.06 18.49 -11.46
CA ASP A 388 -17.36 19.17 -11.48
C ASP A 388 -18.25 18.68 -12.64
N LEU A 389 -17.63 18.20 -13.73
CA LEU A 389 -18.31 17.58 -14.87
C LEU A 389 -18.54 16.07 -14.70
N GLY A 390 -18.08 15.46 -13.60
CA GLY A 390 -18.17 14.02 -13.37
C GLY A 390 -17.37 13.19 -14.36
N LEU A 391 -16.36 13.79 -15.00
CA LEU A 391 -15.53 13.15 -16.02
C LEU A 391 -14.22 12.65 -15.43
N ARG A 392 -13.54 11.79 -16.18
CA ARG A 392 -12.13 11.43 -15.96
C ARG A 392 -11.23 12.03 -17.03
N ASP A 393 -9.94 12.21 -16.71
CA ASP A 393 -8.97 12.82 -17.63
C ASP A 393 -8.96 12.12 -19.00
N HIS A 394 -8.92 10.78 -19.01
CA HIS A 394 -8.92 10.02 -20.27
C HIS A 394 -10.21 10.22 -21.10
N GLN A 395 -11.33 10.52 -20.44
CA GLN A 395 -12.62 10.76 -21.11
C GLN A 395 -12.67 12.14 -21.75
N VAL A 396 -11.87 13.10 -21.28
CA VAL A 396 -11.76 14.44 -21.88
C VAL A 396 -11.17 14.36 -23.29
N TYR A 397 -10.29 13.39 -23.57
CA TYR A 397 -9.67 13.22 -24.88
C TYR A 397 -10.62 12.66 -25.96
N LEU A 398 -11.67 11.94 -25.57
CA LEU A 398 -12.56 11.27 -26.53
C LEU A 398 -13.17 12.30 -27.49
N PRO A 399 -13.25 12.03 -28.82
CA PRO A 399 -13.82 12.96 -29.79
C PRO A 399 -15.18 13.48 -29.29
N THR A 400 -15.40 14.79 -29.35
CA THR A 400 -16.65 15.39 -28.89
C THR A 400 -17.75 14.94 -29.84
N GLN A 401 -18.39 13.80 -29.54
CA GLN A 401 -19.52 13.36 -30.32
C GLN A 401 -20.67 14.31 -30.02
N LYS A 402 -21.18 14.96 -31.06
CA LYS A 402 -22.39 15.78 -30.95
C LYS A 402 -23.51 14.89 -30.40
N ALA A 403 -24.42 15.47 -29.63
CA ALA A 403 -25.66 14.81 -29.25
C ALA A 403 -26.29 14.20 -30.52
N SER A 404 -26.39 12.87 -30.55
CA SER A 404 -26.85 12.12 -31.71
C SER A 404 -27.67 10.92 -31.27
N TRP A 405 -28.53 10.41 -32.16
CA TRP A 405 -29.29 9.19 -31.93
C TRP A 405 -28.39 7.97 -31.65
N LYS A 406 -27.15 7.96 -32.17
CA LYS A 406 -26.15 6.92 -31.87
C LYS A 406 -25.65 7.01 -30.43
N THR A 407 -25.39 8.24 -29.95
CA THR A 407 -24.98 8.50 -28.56
C THR A 407 -26.09 8.09 -27.59
N LEU A 408 -27.35 8.41 -27.92
CA LEU A 408 -28.51 8.00 -27.15
C LEU A 408 -28.70 6.47 -27.16
N GLY A 409 -28.58 5.83 -28.32
CA GLY A 409 -28.67 4.37 -28.45
C GLY A 409 -27.62 3.63 -27.63
N LEU A 410 -26.36 4.09 -27.63
CA LEU A 410 -25.32 3.50 -26.80
C LEU A 410 -25.57 3.74 -25.31
N PHE A 411 -26.03 4.93 -24.93
CA PHE A 411 -26.41 5.20 -23.53
C PHE A 411 -27.49 4.22 -23.05
N LEU A 412 -28.54 4.01 -23.84
CA LEU A 412 -29.59 3.05 -23.51
C LEU A 412 -29.09 1.60 -23.49
N TYR A 413 -28.22 1.22 -24.42
CA TYR A 413 -27.58 -0.11 -24.42
C TYR A 413 -26.77 -0.35 -23.14
N ARG A 414 -25.91 0.60 -22.74
CA ARG A 414 -25.10 0.51 -21.52
C ARG A 414 -25.95 0.55 -20.27
N LEU A 415 -27.03 1.31 -20.27
CA LEU A 415 -28.02 1.29 -19.19
C LEU A 415 -28.69 -0.09 -19.08
N GLY A 416 -29.10 -0.67 -20.20
CA GLY A 416 -29.62 -2.05 -20.26
C GLY A 416 -28.64 -3.08 -19.70
N LEU A 417 -27.38 -2.98 -20.12
CA LEU A 417 -26.34 -3.88 -19.67
C LEU A 417 -25.99 -3.71 -18.19
N LEU A 418 -25.99 -2.47 -17.69
CA LEU A 418 -25.84 -2.18 -16.27
C LEU A 418 -26.98 -2.83 -15.46
N MET A 419 -28.22 -2.81 -15.97
CA MET A 419 -29.34 -3.51 -15.33
C MET A 419 -29.11 -5.02 -15.27
N VAL A 420 -28.64 -5.64 -16.36
CA VAL A 420 -28.31 -7.08 -16.39
C VAL A 420 -27.22 -7.43 -15.38
N TRP A 421 -26.10 -6.70 -15.37
CA TRP A 421 -25.02 -6.95 -14.41
C TRP A 421 -25.45 -6.73 -12.97
N THR A 422 -26.27 -5.70 -12.73
CA THR A 422 -26.84 -5.44 -11.40
C THR A 422 -27.72 -6.62 -10.97
N LEU A 423 -28.60 -7.13 -11.83
CA LEU A 423 -29.46 -8.27 -11.54
C LEU A 423 -28.66 -9.53 -11.21
N LEU A 424 -27.56 -9.79 -11.91
CA LEU A 424 -26.70 -10.95 -11.65
C LEU A 424 -25.86 -10.79 -10.36
N ALA A 425 -25.42 -9.58 -10.04
CA ALA A 425 -24.66 -9.31 -8.82
C ALA A 425 -25.54 -9.25 -7.57
N LEU A 426 -26.79 -8.81 -7.71
CA LEU A 426 -27.68 -8.48 -6.61
C LEU A 426 -27.88 -9.62 -5.59
N PRO A 427 -28.14 -10.90 -5.98
CA PRO A 427 -28.29 -11.98 -5.02
C PRO A 427 -27.06 -12.16 -4.12
N GLY A 428 -25.86 -12.15 -4.71
CA GLY A 428 -24.63 -12.31 -3.94
C GLY A 428 -24.32 -11.08 -3.08
N VAL A 429 -24.66 -9.88 -3.53
CA VAL A 429 -24.53 -8.65 -2.73
C VAL A 429 -25.49 -8.65 -1.54
N ILE A 430 -26.73 -9.09 -1.72
CA ILE A 430 -27.71 -9.21 -0.63
C ILE A 430 -27.24 -10.24 0.39
N LEU A 431 -26.85 -11.44 -0.07
CA LEU A 431 -26.40 -12.52 0.80
C LEU A 431 -25.11 -12.17 1.57
N ASN A 432 -24.19 -11.41 0.97
CA ASN A 432 -22.95 -10.98 1.63
C ASN A 432 -23.03 -9.57 2.24
N GLY A 433 -24.15 -8.89 2.09
CA GLY A 433 -24.38 -7.52 2.56
C GLY A 433 -24.05 -7.32 4.04
N PRO A 434 -24.48 -8.23 4.95
CA PRO A 434 -24.13 -8.14 6.36
C PRO A 434 -22.61 -8.15 6.61
N VAL A 435 -21.85 -8.95 5.85
CA VAL A 435 -20.37 -8.98 5.97
C VAL A 435 -19.78 -7.63 5.59
N PHE A 436 -20.20 -7.06 4.46
CA PHE A 436 -19.70 -5.75 4.01
C PHE A 436 -20.05 -4.62 4.97
N LEU A 437 -21.27 -4.62 5.51
CA LEU A 437 -21.74 -3.61 6.45
C LEU A 437 -20.95 -3.68 7.76
N ILE A 438 -20.87 -4.87 8.38
CA ILE A 438 -20.17 -5.04 9.66
C ILE A 438 -18.67 -4.78 9.49
N ALA A 439 -18.05 -5.29 8.42
CA ALA A 439 -16.65 -5.00 8.11
C ALA A 439 -16.41 -3.50 7.97
N SER A 440 -17.31 -2.76 7.31
CA SER A 440 -17.18 -1.31 7.14
C SER A 440 -17.37 -0.52 8.45
N ILE A 441 -18.34 -0.91 9.28
CA ILE A 441 -18.62 -0.24 10.56
C ILE A 441 -17.46 -0.48 11.55
N VAL A 442 -17.12 -1.75 11.78
CA VAL A 442 -16.12 -2.12 12.78
C VAL A 442 -14.71 -1.69 12.35
N SER A 443 -14.37 -1.75 11.04
CA SER A 443 -13.08 -1.23 10.58
C SER A 443 -12.94 0.27 10.82
N ARG A 444 -13.99 1.07 10.61
CA ARG A 444 -13.99 2.50 10.92
C ARG A 444 -13.85 2.76 12.42
N GLN A 445 -14.52 1.97 13.27
CA GLN A 445 -14.35 2.07 14.72
C GLN A 445 -12.91 1.76 15.14
N LYS A 446 -12.30 0.70 14.59
CA LYS A 446 -10.90 0.35 14.86
C LYS A 446 -9.90 1.36 14.31
N ALA A 447 -10.21 2.03 13.20
CA ALA A 447 -9.41 3.14 12.70
C ALA A 447 -9.43 4.33 13.67
N LYS A 448 -10.60 4.68 14.23
CA LYS A 448 -10.71 5.73 15.26
C LYS A 448 -9.92 5.38 16.52
N GLU A 449 -10.01 4.14 17.01
CA GLU A 449 -9.21 3.66 18.14
C GLU A 449 -7.69 3.75 17.86
N ALA A 450 -7.26 3.34 16.66
CA ALA A 450 -5.86 3.37 16.26
C ALA A 450 -5.33 4.80 16.09
N LEU A 451 -6.16 5.72 15.60
CA LEU A 451 -5.84 7.15 15.49
C LEU A 451 -5.65 7.75 16.88
N ALA A 452 -6.57 7.52 17.81
CA ALA A 452 -6.46 8.02 19.19
C ALA A 452 -5.22 7.50 19.94
N ALA A 453 -4.81 6.26 19.65
CA ALA A 453 -3.66 5.63 20.28
C ALA A 453 -2.30 6.06 19.69
N SER A 454 -2.26 6.67 18.49
CA SER A 454 -1.03 6.95 17.76
C SER A 454 -0.71 8.43 17.65
N VAL A 455 0.57 8.78 17.66
CA VAL A 455 1.06 10.15 17.36
C VAL A 455 1.46 10.29 15.89
N VAL A 456 1.69 9.16 15.19
CA VAL A 456 2.22 9.16 13.81
C VAL A 456 1.14 9.05 12.74
N LYS A 457 -0.07 8.61 13.10
CA LYS A 457 -1.18 8.40 12.15
C LYS A 457 -1.94 9.69 11.91
N VAL A 458 -2.29 9.96 10.66
CA VAL A 458 -2.99 11.18 10.23
C VAL A 458 -4.50 10.93 10.21
N ALA A 459 -4.96 9.85 9.57
CA ALA A 459 -6.37 9.49 9.41
C ALA A 459 -6.69 8.04 9.83
N GLY A 460 -5.69 7.24 10.21
CA GLY A 460 -5.86 5.84 10.59
C GLY A 460 -6.30 4.93 9.43
N ARG A 461 -6.06 5.37 8.18
CA ARG A 461 -6.43 4.60 6.97
C ARG A 461 -5.63 3.30 6.85
N ASP A 462 -4.47 3.23 7.52
CA ASP A 462 -3.49 2.14 7.49
C ASP A 462 -3.97 0.81 8.11
N VAL A 463 -5.03 0.85 8.91
CA VAL A 463 -5.60 -0.34 9.55
C VAL A 463 -6.90 -0.81 8.90
N LEU A 464 -7.51 0.01 8.03
CA LEU A 464 -8.86 -0.24 7.51
C LEU A 464 -8.94 -1.52 6.69
N ALA A 465 -8.05 -1.68 5.70
CA ALA A 465 -8.03 -2.85 4.83
C ALA A 465 -7.78 -4.14 5.63
N THR A 466 -6.81 -4.07 6.54
CA THR A 466 -6.48 -5.18 7.45
C THR A 466 -7.69 -5.62 8.27
N TRP A 467 -8.39 -4.69 8.91
CA TRP A 467 -9.58 -5.03 9.70
C TRP A 467 -10.73 -5.53 8.83
N LYS A 468 -10.97 -4.95 7.65
CA LYS A 468 -11.98 -5.45 6.71
C LYS A 468 -11.75 -6.92 6.37
N VAL A 469 -10.51 -7.32 6.10
CA VAL A 469 -10.15 -8.72 5.85
C VAL A 469 -10.39 -9.59 7.07
N LEU A 470 -9.86 -9.21 8.24
CA LEU A 470 -9.98 -10.02 9.46
C LEU A 470 -11.44 -10.20 9.91
N ILE A 471 -12.25 -9.14 9.83
CA ILE A 471 -13.68 -9.19 10.16
C ILE A 471 -14.42 -10.08 9.16
N SER A 472 -14.12 -9.94 7.86
CA SER A 472 -14.77 -10.77 6.83
C SER A 472 -14.44 -12.25 6.99
N LEU A 473 -13.19 -12.58 7.34
CA LEU A 473 -12.75 -13.95 7.62
C LEU A 473 -13.47 -14.58 8.82
N GLY A 474 -13.83 -13.78 9.83
CA GLY A 474 -14.58 -14.26 10.99
C GLY A 474 -16.08 -14.35 10.76
N ILE A 475 -16.67 -13.36 10.10
CA ILE A 475 -18.13 -13.24 9.94
C ILE A 475 -18.65 -14.10 8.79
N ALA A 476 -17.93 -14.21 7.66
CA ALA A 476 -18.42 -14.95 6.51
C ALA A 476 -18.74 -16.43 6.82
N PRO A 477 -17.88 -17.20 7.53
CA PRO A 477 -18.21 -18.57 7.92
C PRO A 477 -19.44 -18.66 8.84
N LEU A 478 -19.60 -17.72 9.76
CA LEU A 478 -20.77 -17.67 10.67
C LEU A 478 -22.06 -17.39 9.88
N LEU A 479 -22.00 -16.45 8.94
CA LEU A 479 -23.14 -16.10 8.10
C LEU A 479 -23.52 -17.25 7.16
N TYR A 480 -22.54 -17.91 6.55
CA TYR A 480 -22.80 -19.06 5.69
C TYR A 480 -23.30 -20.26 6.49
N GLY A 481 -22.78 -20.48 7.70
CA GLY A 481 -23.31 -21.47 8.63
C GLY A 481 -24.77 -21.19 9.02
N PHE A 482 -25.11 -19.92 9.25
CA PHE A 482 -26.49 -19.51 9.50
C PHE A 482 -27.41 -19.79 8.29
N TYR A 483 -26.98 -19.47 7.08
CA TYR A 483 -27.75 -19.80 5.87
C TYR A 483 -27.89 -21.30 5.64
N ALA A 484 -26.85 -22.09 5.93
CA ALA A 484 -26.90 -23.54 5.87
C ALA A 484 -27.89 -24.12 6.89
N PHE A 485 -27.89 -23.57 8.11
CA PHE A 485 -28.86 -23.93 9.14
C PHE A 485 -30.30 -23.62 8.69
N LEU A 486 -30.56 -22.43 8.13
CA LEU A 486 -31.87 -22.10 7.58
C LEU A 486 -32.28 -23.05 6.45
N ALA A 487 -31.36 -23.40 5.55
CA ALA A 487 -31.64 -24.36 4.48
C ALA A 487 -32.00 -25.74 5.02
N ALA A 488 -31.33 -26.21 6.08
CA ALA A 488 -31.68 -27.46 6.76
C ALA A 488 -33.09 -27.39 7.38
N VAL A 489 -33.42 -26.28 8.07
CA VAL A 489 -34.75 -26.08 8.66
C VAL A 489 -35.85 -26.08 7.60
N VAL A 490 -35.63 -25.40 6.46
CA VAL A 490 -36.58 -25.38 5.34
C VAL A 490 -36.74 -26.77 4.73
N ALA A 491 -35.64 -27.51 4.51
CA ALA A 491 -35.70 -28.87 3.98
C ALA A 491 -36.46 -29.83 4.91
N ILE A 492 -36.31 -29.69 6.24
CA ILE A 492 -37.07 -30.49 7.20
C ILE A 492 -38.55 -30.14 7.15
N ARG A 493 -38.90 -28.84 7.13
CA ARG A 493 -40.30 -28.40 7.11
C ARG A 493 -41.03 -28.69 5.80
N ALA A 494 -40.31 -28.72 4.67
CA ALA A 494 -40.87 -29.06 3.36
C ALA A 494 -41.02 -30.57 3.15
N ASP A 495 -40.68 -31.39 4.14
CA ASP A 495 -40.74 -32.86 4.12
C ASP A 495 -40.03 -33.52 2.92
N VAL A 496 -38.99 -32.88 2.37
CA VAL A 496 -38.21 -33.42 1.25
C VAL A 496 -37.45 -34.70 1.66
N PRO A 497 -37.08 -35.61 0.73
CA PRO A 497 -36.38 -36.86 1.05
C PRO A 497 -35.12 -36.65 1.89
N TRP A 498 -34.78 -37.63 2.74
CA TRP A 498 -33.68 -37.53 3.71
C TRP A 498 -32.32 -37.15 3.08
N GLN A 499 -32.06 -37.59 1.84
CA GLN A 499 -30.86 -37.21 1.08
C GLN A 499 -30.77 -35.69 0.91
N TRP A 500 -31.87 -35.04 0.51
CA TRP A 500 -31.92 -33.59 0.32
C TRP A 500 -31.83 -32.81 1.62
N ARG A 501 -32.30 -33.38 2.74
CA ARG A 501 -32.13 -32.76 4.07
C ARG A 501 -30.67 -32.64 4.48
N ILE A 502 -29.85 -33.64 4.14
CA ILE A 502 -28.41 -33.64 4.43
C ILE A 502 -27.63 -32.80 3.41
N TRP A 503 -27.97 -32.92 2.12
CA TRP A 503 -27.23 -32.22 1.07
C TRP A 503 -27.52 -30.72 1.00
N ALA A 504 -28.72 -30.26 1.35
CA ALA A 504 -29.08 -28.83 1.30
C ALA A 504 -28.10 -27.92 2.07
N PRO A 505 -27.80 -28.14 3.37
CA PRO A 505 -26.84 -27.29 4.09
C PRO A 505 -25.42 -27.36 3.50
N ILE A 506 -24.98 -28.53 3.03
CA ILE A 506 -23.66 -28.72 2.43
C ILE A 506 -23.56 -27.91 1.12
N GLN A 507 -24.57 -28.01 0.27
CA GLN A 507 -24.64 -27.27 -0.99
C GLN A 507 -24.61 -25.77 -0.74
N VAL A 508 -25.31 -25.27 0.29
CA VAL A 508 -25.29 -23.85 0.64
C VAL A 508 -23.90 -23.39 1.08
N ILE A 509 -23.23 -24.12 1.98
CA ILE A 509 -21.87 -23.78 2.43
C ILE A 509 -20.88 -23.76 1.26
N VAL A 510 -21.00 -24.71 0.34
CA VAL A 510 -20.09 -24.81 -0.82
C VAL A 510 -20.41 -23.75 -1.87
N ALA A 511 -21.69 -23.50 -2.19
CA ALA A 511 -22.10 -22.62 -3.28
C ALA A 511 -21.97 -21.12 -2.94
N LEU A 512 -22.24 -20.72 -1.69
CA LEU A 512 -22.25 -19.31 -1.29
C LEU A 512 -20.93 -18.56 -1.55
N PRO A 513 -19.73 -19.12 -1.26
CA PRO A 513 -18.46 -18.51 -1.65
C PRO A 513 -18.36 -18.24 -3.16
N PHE A 514 -18.81 -19.17 -4.01
CA PHE A 514 -18.77 -19.00 -5.46
C PHE A 514 -19.77 -17.96 -5.94
N ILE A 515 -20.98 -17.93 -5.37
CA ILE A 515 -22.00 -16.90 -5.65
C ILE A 515 -21.46 -15.52 -5.24
N GLY A 516 -20.82 -15.41 -4.07
CA GLY A 516 -20.18 -14.17 -3.61
C GLY A 516 -19.06 -13.72 -4.54
N PHE A 517 -18.20 -14.65 -4.99
CA PHE A 517 -17.15 -14.36 -5.95
C PHE A 517 -17.69 -13.94 -7.32
N ALA A 518 -18.73 -14.61 -7.82
CA ALA A 518 -19.40 -14.24 -9.07
C ALA A 518 -20.04 -12.86 -8.98
N ALA A 519 -20.75 -12.55 -7.89
CA ALA A 519 -21.34 -11.23 -7.65
C ALA A 519 -20.28 -10.14 -7.56
N LEU A 520 -19.13 -10.42 -6.94
CA LEU A 520 -17.98 -9.51 -6.96
C LEU A 520 -17.51 -9.26 -8.40
N LYS A 521 -17.35 -10.30 -9.23
CA LYS A 521 -16.92 -10.15 -10.63
C LYS A 521 -17.93 -9.41 -11.50
N PHE A 522 -19.22 -9.70 -11.37
CA PHE A 522 -20.27 -8.95 -12.06
C PHE A 522 -20.37 -7.51 -11.57
N GLY A 523 -20.15 -7.27 -10.27
CA GLY A 523 -20.07 -5.93 -9.69
C GLY A 523 -18.89 -5.12 -10.23
N GLU A 524 -17.71 -5.73 -10.40
CA GLU A 524 -16.56 -5.10 -11.05
C GLU A 524 -16.89 -4.68 -12.49
N ALA A 525 -17.43 -5.61 -13.30
CA ALA A 525 -17.83 -5.33 -14.67
C ALA A 525 -18.91 -4.24 -14.75
N GLY A 526 -19.94 -4.32 -13.90
CA GLY A 526 -21.01 -3.33 -13.81
C GLY A 526 -20.51 -1.95 -13.41
N MET A 527 -19.54 -1.87 -12.51
CA MET A 527 -18.91 -0.61 -12.12
C MET A 527 -18.15 0.04 -13.29
N ASP A 528 -17.45 -0.75 -14.10
CA ASP A 528 -16.76 -0.26 -15.29
C ASP A 528 -17.79 0.26 -16.34
N VAL A 529 -18.98 -0.37 -16.47
CA VAL A 529 -20.10 0.16 -17.27
C VAL A 529 -20.63 1.48 -16.71
N LEU A 530 -20.92 1.54 -15.41
CA LEU A 530 -21.45 2.72 -14.73
C LEU A 530 -20.53 3.94 -14.93
N LYS A 531 -19.23 3.72 -14.76
CA LYS A 531 -18.16 4.73 -14.94
C LYS A 531 -18.06 5.27 -16.38
N SER A 532 -18.61 4.54 -17.35
CA SER A 532 -18.64 4.94 -18.75
C SER A 532 -19.87 5.80 -19.14
N LEU A 533 -20.84 5.97 -18.24
CA LEU A 533 -22.07 6.74 -18.47
C LEU A 533 -21.89 8.26 -18.39
N PRO A 534 -21.09 8.85 -17.47
CA PRO A 534 -21.00 10.31 -17.34
C PRO A 534 -20.61 11.04 -18.65
N PRO A 535 -19.64 10.58 -19.46
CA PRO A 535 -19.34 11.21 -20.76
C PRO A 535 -20.53 11.22 -21.73
N LEU A 536 -21.36 10.18 -21.70
CA LEU A 536 -22.57 10.09 -22.52
C LEU A 536 -23.62 11.10 -22.06
N VAL A 537 -23.80 11.23 -20.74
CA VAL A 537 -24.72 12.20 -20.15
C VAL A 537 -24.30 13.62 -20.49
N VAL A 538 -23.01 13.96 -20.32
CA VAL A 538 -22.44 15.27 -20.66
C VAL A 538 -22.64 15.59 -22.15
N ALA A 539 -22.49 14.60 -23.03
CA ALA A 539 -22.68 14.77 -24.47
C ALA A 539 -24.16 14.95 -24.89
N LEU A 540 -25.10 14.36 -24.15
CA LEU A 540 -26.54 14.44 -24.43
C LEU A 540 -27.20 15.68 -23.79
N LEU A 541 -26.66 16.22 -22.69
CA LEU A 541 -27.21 17.37 -22.00
C LEU A 541 -26.92 18.70 -22.74
N PRO A 542 -27.95 19.50 -23.08
CA PRO A 542 -27.75 20.79 -23.72
C PRO A 542 -26.98 21.75 -22.79
N GLY A 543 -26.04 22.52 -23.36
CA GLY A 543 -25.24 23.52 -22.63
C GLY A 543 -23.90 23.01 -22.09
N GLN A 544 -23.77 21.72 -21.76
CA GLN A 544 -22.51 21.17 -21.22
C GLN A 544 -21.38 21.03 -22.26
N GLN A 545 -21.72 21.05 -23.55
CA GLN A 545 -20.76 21.02 -24.65
C GLN A 545 -19.75 22.17 -24.60
N ARG A 546 -20.16 23.36 -24.13
CA ARG A 546 -19.26 24.53 -23.99
C ARG A 546 -18.21 24.29 -22.90
N SER A 547 -18.64 23.75 -21.75
CA SER A 547 -17.76 23.40 -20.64
C SER A 547 -16.80 22.28 -21.01
N LEU A 548 -17.28 21.25 -21.72
CA LEU A 548 -16.44 20.17 -22.23
C LEU A 548 -15.38 20.66 -23.24
N ASN A 549 -15.77 21.53 -24.18
CA ASN A 549 -14.84 22.13 -25.14
C ASN A 549 -13.79 23.04 -24.47
N ARG A 550 -14.17 23.76 -23.40
CA ARG A 550 -13.22 24.52 -22.57
C ARG A 550 -12.24 23.58 -21.88
N LEU A 551 -12.73 22.48 -21.30
CA LEU A 551 -11.91 21.48 -20.62
C LEU A 551 -10.89 20.83 -21.55
N LYS A 552 -11.28 20.51 -22.79
CA LYS A 552 -10.39 19.97 -23.83
C LYS A 552 -9.26 20.93 -24.19
N ARG A 553 -9.59 22.22 -24.38
CA ARG A 553 -8.58 23.26 -24.65
C ARG A 553 -7.59 23.38 -23.49
N MET A 554 -8.10 23.51 -22.27
CA MET A 554 -7.26 23.57 -21.07
C MET A 554 -6.33 22.35 -20.93
N ARG A 555 -6.83 21.14 -21.21
CA ARG A 555 -6.00 19.92 -21.17
C ARG A 555 -4.86 19.98 -22.20
N LEU A 556 -5.15 20.44 -23.42
CA LEU A 556 -4.17 20.54 -24.50
C LEU A 556 -3.10 21.59 -24.19
N GLU A 557 -3.52 22.77 -23.71
CA GLU A 557 -2.62 23.84 -23.24
C GLU A 557 -1.71 23.32 -22.12
N LEU A 558 -2.28 22.69 -21.09
CA LEU A 558 -1.51 22.14 -19.96
C LEU A 558 -0.58 21.00 -20.36
N SER A 559 -1.00 20.15 -21.29
CA SER A 559 -0.15 19.07 -21.82
C SER A 559 1.07 19.61 -22.55
N ASN A 560 0.91 20.70 -23.30
CA ASN A 560 2.00 21.36 -24.02
C ASN A 560 2.92 22.09 -23.05
N GLU A 561 2.37 22.88 -22.13
CA GLU A 561 3.12 23.58 -21.08
C GLU A 561 3.95 22.60 -20.25
N LEU A 562 3.36 21.48 -19.82
CA LEU A 562 4.08 20.43 -19.10
C LEU A 562 5.20 19.80 -19.94
N ALA A 563 4.95 19.53 -21.22
CA ALA A 563 5.97 18.97 -22.10
C ALA A 563 7.16 19.94 -22.31
N GLU A 564 6.89 21.24 -22.42
CA GLU A 564 7.90 22.29 -22.49
C GLU A 564 8.74 22.34 -21.21
N VAL A 565 8.08 22.38 -20.04
CA VAL A 565 8.76 22.35 -18.73
C VAL A 565 9.63 21.10 -18.59
N ILE A 566 9.13 19.93 -19.00
CA ILE A 566 9.91 18.68 -18.96
C ILE A 566 11.10 18.73 -19.92
N ASN A 567 10.95 19.29 -21.12
CA ASN A 567 12.05 19.39 -22.08
C ASN A 567 13.12 20.40 -21.61
N GLU A 568 12.72 21.46 -20.90
CA GLU A 568 13.65 22.48 -20.40
C GLU A 568 14.42 22.00 -19.16
N PHE A 569 13.72 21.38 -18.20
CA PHE A 569 14.30 21.01 -16.90
C PHE A 569 14.73 19.54 -16.81
N GLY A 570 14.19 18.66 -17.65
CA GLY A 570 14.53 17.23 -17.69
C GLY A 570 16.02 16.95 -17.97
N PRO A 571 16.63 17.57 -19.01
CA PRO A 571 18.06 17.41 -19.28
C PRO A 571 18.97 17.96 -18.19
N LYS A 572 18.51 18.96 -17.41
CA LYS A 572 19.25 19.51 -16.25
C LYS A 572 19.32 18.52 -15.08
N MET A 573 18.46 17.50 -15.06
CA MET A 573 18.37 16.49 -14.00
C MET A 573 19.04 15.17 -14.34
N TYR A 574 18.99 14.78 -15.62
CA TYR A 574 19.41 13.45 -16.06
C TYR A 574 20.26 13.60 -17.32
N GLU A 575 21.56 13.26 -17.22
CA GLU A 575 22.50 13.35 -18.34
C GLU A 575 22.09 12.48 -19.54
N ASP A 576 21.45 11.33 -19.29
CA ASP A 576 20.91 10.43 -20.31
C ASP A 576 19.39 10.63 -20.54
N PHE A 577 18.86 11.84 -20.32
CA PHE A 577 17.41 12.12 -20.42
C PHE A 577 16.81 11.65 -21.74
N ASP A 578 17.43 11.98 -22.88
CA ASP A 578 16.92 11.64 -24.20
C ASP A 578 17.04 10.15 -24.52
N LYS A 579 18.05 9.44 -23.98
CA LYS A 579 18.22 7.98 -24.16
C LYS A 579 17.19 7.17 -23.38
N PHE A 580 16.83 7.62 -22.18
CA PHE A 580 15.85 6.95 -21.30
C PHE A 580 14.52 7.67 -21.21
N ARG A 581 14.21 8.49 -22.22
CA ARG A 581 12.94 9.20 -22.30
C ARG A 581 11.80 8.19 -22.43
N MET A 582 11.01 8.07 -21.38
CA MET A 582 9.95 7.05 -21.31
C MET A 582 8.82 7.30 -22.30
N LEU A 583 8.50 8.58 -22.55
CA LEU A 583 7.42 9.00 -23.46
C LEU A 583 7.91 10.11 -24.39
N ALA A 584 7.62 10.00 -25.68
CA ALA A 584 7.84 11.06 -26.65
C ALA A 584 6.86 12.22 -26.41
N PRO A 585 7.26 13.48 -26.65
CA PRO A 585 6.38 14.64 -26.46
C PRO A 585 5.20 14.57 -27.43
N ALA A 586 4.01 15.00 -26.98
CA ALA A 586 2.76 14.90 -27.74
C ALA A 586 2.80 15.59 -29.12
N SER A 587 3.67 16.59 -29.30
CA SER A 587 3.89 17.31 -30.56
C SER A 587 4.76 16.59 -31.58
N SER A 588 5.45 15.51 -31.18
CA SER A 588 6.48 14.86 -31.99
C SER A 588 6.08 13.52 -32.62
N ALA A 589 4.88 13.00 -32.32
CA ALA A 589 4.43 11.72 -32.89
C ALA A 589 4.00 11.92 -34.36
N PRO A 590 4.77 11.45 -35.36
CA PRO A 590 4.32 11.45 -36.74
C PRO A 590 3.23 10.38 -36.91
N PRO A 591 2.30 10.50 -37.87
CA PRO A 591 1.44 9.38 -38.24
C PRO A 591 2.34 8.19 -38.61
N SER A 592 2.09 7.03 -38.00
CA SER A 592 2.95 5.85 -38.17
C SER A 592 2.98 5.40 -39.63
N SER A 593 4.01 5.80 -40.37
CA SER A 593 4.34 5.30 -41.70
C SER A 593 5.34 4.15 -41.57
N GLY A 594 4.83 2.92 -41.42
CA GLY A 594 5.66 1.73 -41.40
C GLY A 594 4.91 0.54 -41.95
N THR A 595 5.35 0.03 -43.09
CA THR A 595 4.90 -1.24 -43.68
C THR A 595 5.53 -2.42 -42.90
N PRO A 596 4.75 -3.34 -42.32
CA PRO A 596 5.29 -4.57 -41.76
C PRO A 596 5.14 -5.73 -42.76
N GLY A 597 6.23 -6.46 -42.97
CA GLY A 597 6.24 -7.71 -43.73
C GLY A 597 5.42 -8.82 -43.07
N ILE A 598 4.99 -9.77 -43.89
CA ILE A 598 3.89 -10.71 -43.63
C ILE A 598 4.22 -11.77 -42.55
N TRP A 599 5.49 -11.94 -42.14
CA TRP A 599 5.88 -13.06 -41.26
C TRP A 599 6.95 -12.73 -40.20
N ARG A 600 6.80 -11.65 -39.43
CA ARG A 600 7.63 -11.45 -38.22
C ARG A 600 6.91 -10.72 -37.08
N ARG A 601 6.50 -11.46 -36.04
CA ARG A 601 6.26 -10.89 -34.70
C ARG A 601 7.60 -10.83 -33.96
N LYS A 602 8.10 -9.63 -33.67
CA LYS A 602 9.06 -9.42 -32.57
C LYS A 602 8.36 -8.60 -31.49
N SER A 603 8.12 -9.22 -30.34
CA SER A 603 7.81 -8.54 -29.08
C SER A 603 9.11 -7.90 -28.56
N SER A 604 9.17 -6.58 -28.42
CA SER A 604 10.32 -5.89 -27.82
C SER A 604 10.12 -5.57 -26.33
N VAL A 605 9.12 -6.15 -25.66
CA VAL A 605 8.96 -6.07 -24.22
C VAL A 605 8.43 -7.41 -23.72
N GLY A 606 9.15 -8.02 -22.77
CA GLY A 606 8.86 -9.32 -22.17
C GLY A 606 7.52 -9.35 -21.43
N ALA A 607 6.44 -9.52 -22.17
CA ALA A 607 5.16 -9.95 -21.63
C ALA A 607 5.24 -11.46 -21.41
N VAL A 608 5.60 -11.86 -20.19
CA VAL A 608 5.41 -13.24 -19.73
C VAL A 608 3.91 -13.50 -19.66
N ASP A 609 3.51 -14.57 -20.34
CA ASP A 609 2.19 -15.18 -20.46
C ASP A 609 1.07 -14.62 -19.58
N ALA A 610 0.10 -13.98 -20.25
CA ALA A 610 -1.22 -13.71 -19.70
C ALA A 610 -2.02 -15.02 -19.58
N GLN A 611 -1.65 -15.89 -18.63
CA GLN A 611 -2.59 -16.88 -18.10
C GLN A 611 -3.64 -16.13 -17.26
N GLY A 612 -4.76 -15.78 -17.90
CA GLY A 612 -5.88 -15.10 -17.25
C GLY A 612 -6.88 -14.38 -18.16
N ASN A 613 -6.65 -14.34 -19.48
CA ASN A 613 -7.52 -13.60 -20.43
C ASN A 613 -8.68 -14.43 -20.99
N LEU A 614 -9.38 -15.20 -20.15
CA LEU A 614 -10.63 -15.87 -20.55
C LEU A 614 -11.87 -14.95 -20.46
N LEU A 615 -11.66 -13.72 -19.98
CA LEU A 615 -12.65 -12.64 -19.94
C LEU A 615 -12.04 -11.35 -20.50
N VAL A 616 -11.52 -11.41 -21.74
CA VAL A 616 -11.46 -10.20 -22.56
C VAL A 616 -12.86 -9.58 -22.55
N HIS A 617 -13.00 -8.30 -22.18
CA HIS A 617 -14.30 -7.64 -22.05
C HIS A 617 -15.07 -7.80 -23.38
N PRO A 618 -16.13 -8.62 -23.47
CA PRO A 618 -16.86 -8.80 -24.73
C PRO A 618 -17.54 -7.49 -25.17
N MET A 619 -17.68 -6.53 -24.25
CA MET A 619 -18.27 -5.22 -24.45
C MET A 619 -17.44 -4.28 -25.32
N THR A 620 -16.11 -4.24 -25.20
CA THR A 620 -15.30 -3.30 -26.01
C THR A 620 -15.39 -3.69 -27.49
N TRP A 621 -15.31 -4.98 -27.76
CA TRP A 621 -15.52 -5.55 -29.09
C TRP A 621 -16.95 -5.35 -29.64
N LEU A 622 -17.99 -5.47 -28.80
CA LEU A 622 -19.40 -5.22 -29.19
C LEU A 622 -19.69 -3.72 -29.39
N ASP A 623 -19.25 -2.85 -28.48
CA ASP A 623 -19.36 -1.38 -28.59
C ASP A 623 -18.64 -0.87 -29.84
N GLU A 624 -17.49 -1.47 -30.18
CA GLU A 624 -16.74 -1.22 -31.41
C GLU A 624 -17.54 -1.55 -32.66
N ARG A 625 -18.15 -2.73 -32.71
CA ARG A 625 -18.86 -3.24 -33.90
C ARG A 625 -20.25 -2.63 -34.10
N LEU A 626 -20.93 -2.29 -33.01
CA LEU A 626 -22.29 -1.74 -33.04
C LEU A 626 -22.30 -0.21 -33.12
N PHE A 627 -21.40 0.46 -32.40
CA PHE A 627 -21.48 1.91 -32.18
C PHE A 627 -20.21 2.68 -32.59
N GLY A 628 -19.11 2.00 -32.95
CA GLY A 628 -17.88 2.64 -33.45
C GLY A 628 -17.15 3.48 -32.39
N TRP A 629 -17.17 3.01 -31.14
CA TRP A 629 -16.79 3.79 -29.95
C TRP A 629 -15.30 3.76 -29.55
N SER A 630 -14.44 3.06 -30.30
CA SER A 630 -12.99 2.97 -30.04
C SER A 630 -12.12 3.55 -31.17
N ARG A 631 -10.85 3.80 -30.85
CA ARG A 631 -9.83 4.42 -31.71
C ARG A 631 -9.54 3.64 -33.01
N SER A 632 -10.00 2.41 -33.15
CA SER A 632 -9.82 1.63 -34.38
C SER A 632 -10.77 2.07 -35.51
N ALA A 633 -11.77 2.90 -35.21
CA ALA A 633 -12.74 3.41 -36.18
C ALA A 633 -12.17 4.55 -37.06
N GLN A 634 -11.07 4.27 -37.77
CA GLN A 634 -10.85 4.85 -39.09
C GLN A 634 -10.87 3.70 -40.11
N ARG A 635 -12.04 3.05 -40.26
CA ARG A 635 -12.59 2.41 -41.48
C ARG A 635 -13.64 1.34 -41.13
N GLY A 636 -14.84 1.47 -41.72
CA GLY A 636 -15.71 0.36 -42.15
C GLY A 636 -16.20 -0.72 -41.18
N THR A 637 -16.07 -0.62 -39.86
CA THR A 637 -16.45 -1.73 -38.94
C THR A 637 -17.83 -1.63 -38.28
N SER A 638 -18.56 -0.52 -38.46
CA SER A 638 -19.92 -0.45 -37.92
C SER A 638 -20.90 -1.20 -38.82
N ALA A 639 -21.74 -2.05 -38.24
CA ALA A 639 -22.79 -2.80 -38.97
C ALA A 639 -23.79 -1.88 -39.72
N TRP A 640 -23.72 -0.57 -39.47
CA TRP A 640 -24.60 0.46 -40.00
C TRP A 640 -23.88 1.42 -40.99
N ALA A 641 -22.59 1.19 -41.30
CA ALA A 641 -21.87 1.99 -42.30
C ALA A 641 -22.07 1.39 -43.69
N GLY A 642 -22.74 2.14 -44.57
CA GLY A 642 -22.93 1.79 -45.97
C GLY A 642 -21.59 1.65 -46.72
N GLY A 643 -21.41 0.50 -47.37
CA GLY A 643 -20.53 0.19 -48.50
C GLY A 643 -19.20 0.92 -48.63
N THR A 644 -18.11 0.33 -48.11
CA THR A 644 -16.77 0.34 -48.74
C THR A 644 -15.87 -0.69 -48.04
N ARG A 645 -15.51 -1.77 -48.75
CA ARG A 645 -14.52 -2.77 -48.28
C ARG A 645 -13.12 -2.27 -48.61
N SER A 646 -12.30 -1.95 -47.60
CA SER A 646 -10.84 -1.75 -47.76
C SER A 646 -10.07 -2.88 -47.06
N GLN A 647 -9.07 -3.45 -47.73
CA GLN A 647 -8.19 -4.51 -47.21
C GLN A 647 -7.06 -3.95 -46.33
N ASP A 648 -7.33 -3.65 -45.06
CA ASP A 648 -6.27 -3.30 -44.09
C ASP A 648 -6.45 -3.99 -42.72
N ILE A 649 -5.31 -4.28 -42.08
CA ILE A 649 -5.11 -5.30 -41.02
C ILE A 649 -5.66 -4.87 -39.63
N SER A 650 -6.24 -5.83 -38.91
CA SER A 650 -6.70 -5.74 -37.52
C SER A 650 -5.55 -5.64 -36.50
N ARG A 651 -5.65 -4.70 -35.55
CA ARG A 651 -4.68 -4.48 -34.46
C ARG A 651 -4.92 -5.41 -33.26
N ALA A 652 -3.86 -5.75 -32.53
CA ALA A 652 -3.89 -6.60 -31.34
C ALA A 652 -4.61 -5.92 -30.14
N ALA A 653 -5.13 -6.74 -29.22
CA ALA A 653 -5.79 -6.29 -28.00
C ALA A 653 -4.82 -5.52 -27.07
N THR A 654 -5.19 -4.29 -26.75
CA THR A 654 -4.52 -3.38 -25.81
C THR A 654 -4.83 -3.74 -24.35
N PRO A 655 -3.93 -3.44 -23.40
CA PRO A 655 -4.29 -3.41 -21.97
C PRO A 655 -5.42 -2.39 -21.74
N ASP A 656 -6.37 -2.71 -20.86
CA ASP A 656 -7.50 -1.84 -20.56
C ASP A 656 -7.06 -0.49 -19.97
N VAL A 657 -7.83 0.56 -20.28
CA VAL A 657 -7.73 1.87 -19.63
C VAL A 657 -8.09 1.66 -18.16
N SER A 658 -7.15 1.89 -17.25
CA SER A 658 -7.46 1.73 -15.84
C SER A 658 -8.09 3.01 -15.29
N ASP A 659 -9.40 2.95 -15.14
CA ASP A 659 -10.26 4.02 -14.63
C ASP A 659 -9.87 4.57 -13.25
N GLU A 660 -9.14 3.78 -12.47
CA GLU A 660 -8.67 4.13 -11.12
C GLU A 660 -7.32 4.88 -11.13
N GLU A 661 -6.63 4.98 -12.28
CA GLU A 661 -5.45 5.88 -12.41
C GLU A 661 -5.85 7.37 -12.42
N ASP A 662 -7.11 7.64 -12.75
CA ASP A 662 -7.69 8.99 -12.86
C ASP A 662 -8.43 9.41 -11.60
N THR A 663 -8.68 8.48 -10.67
CA THR A 663 -9.23 8.80 -9.34
C THR A 663 -8.10 9.18 -8.40
N GLY A 664 -7.85 10.48 -8.22
CA GLY A 664 -7.22 10.94 -6.99
C GLY A 664 -8.09 10.55 -5.79
N ASP A 665 -7.49 10.46 -4.60
CA ASP A 665 -8.16 10.11 -3.34
C ASP A 665 -9.05 11.28 -2.87
N TYR A 666 -9.97 11.73 -3.72
CA TYR A 666 -10.79 12.94 -3.55
C TYR A 666 -12.03 12.72 -2.67
N ASP A 667 -12.20 11.53 -2.09
CA ASP A 667 -13.29 11.25 -1.15
C ASP A 667 -12.82 11.58 0.27
N ASP A 668 -13.00 12.83 0.67
CA ASP A 668 -13.12 13.22 2.07
C ASP A 668 -14.60 13.25 2.48
#